data_AF-Q8J0G1-F1
#
_entry.id   AF-Q8J0G1-F1
#
_cell.length_a   1.000
_cell.length_b   1.000
_cell.length_c   1.000
_cell.angle_alpha   90.00
_cell.angle_beta   90.00
_cell.angle_gamma   90.00
#
_symmetry.space_group_name_H-M   'P 1'
#
loop_
_entity.id
_entity.type
_entity.pdbx_description
1 polymer ?
#
loop_
_entity_poly.entity_id
_entity_poly.type
_entity_poly.pdbx_seq_one_letter_code
_entity_poly.pdbx_strand_id
1 'polypeptide(L)'
;MKSISMLWEVLLLGAFLSQVDAAPTKESYTELYRPQYHFTPAQNWMNDPNGLLYADGTYHMYYQYNPGGNTWGAMSWGHATSEDLTHWKEQPVALLARGYPNNITEMFFSGSAVIDEHNTSGFGKKGKAPWIAMYTSYYPTAQVLPSGKQVRDNQQAQSIAYSLDHGTTWTTYDEANPVILDPPAPYQDQFLDFRDPNIFWHQPIRKWVAVVSLAKLHKLLIYTSTNLKQWDLESEFGPFNAVGGNWECPNIFPLPVDGDKSKVKWVAIVGINPGGPPGTVGSGVQYFLGDFNGTTFTADSNSIHGGGPPDGSFIFEDFEGNHSFSDRGWIATGDFIGTSPVAGTLPGQNPVTGYLGNQLVNTFLNGDATTGTLTSPSFTISYKYINFLIGGGDNINQTAIQLKIDGNVVYAATGSNSEQLTWQHWDVSAFQNQTAVIEIIDLATGGWGHINVDEISFANTPATNNNANWLDWGPDFYATQGYNGLPQYQRTIISWMNNWQYGGVIPTSPWRSAMSIPRQLSLKTIDESIAVVQEPEECWKAITQTQIASTFPSITGTHSLGDIGNAAEIELTFSSGDGTNGSSEFGIIVRASKDFSQQTRIGYDFTTQQVFVDRTKSGDVSFDSTFASVYYAPLSPASDKTVTLRIFVDWSSVEVFGGQGQTTMTTQIFPDENATNAQLFSTGGSTKNVQLRISKVRSTWV
;
A
#
# COMPACT_ATOMS: atom_id res chain seq x y z
N MET A 1 -17.24 91.42 28.93
CA MET A 1 -16.32 90.45 28.33
C MET A 1 -17.00 89.10 28.30
N LYS A 2 -16.91 88.41 27.16
CA LYS A 2 -17.67 87.23 26.73
C LYS A 2 -17.43 86.00 27.61
N SER A 3 -18.45 85.17 27.82
CA SER A 3 -18.46 83.74 27.46
C SER A 3 -19.80 83.10 27.84
N ILE A 4 -20.49 82.54 26.86
CA ILE A 4 -21.80 81.87 26.93
C ILE A 4 -21.57 80.37 26.73
N SER A 5 -22.30 79.56 27.50
CA SER A 5 -22.40 78.10 27.44
C SER A 5 -22.96 77.58 26.12
N MET A 6 -22.46 76.44 25.61
CA MET A 6 -23.28 75.57 24.77
C MET A 6 -22.81 74.09 24.78
N LEU A 7 -23.81 73.20 24.88
CA LEU A 7 -23.75 71.74 24.82
C LEU A 7 -23.17 71.21 23.50
N TRP A 8 -22.61 69.99 23.55
CA TRP A 8 -22.46 69.12 22.38
C TRP A 8 -22.92 67.70 22.70
N GLU A 9 -24.00 67.29 22.02
CA GLU A 9 -24.43 65.91 21.83
C GLU A 9 -23.51 65.21 20.82
N VAL A 10 -23.18 63.94 21.07
CA VAL A 10 -22.43 63.09 20.14
C VAL A 10 -23.41 62.18 19.40
N LEU A 11 -23.53 62.39 18.08
CA LEU A 11 -24.22 61.52 17.14
C LEU A 11 -23.29 60.35 16.73
N LEU A 12 -23.73 59.12 16.98
CA LEU A 12 -23.15 57.89 16.43
C LEU A 12 -23.72 57.66 15.01
N LEU A 13 -22.88 57.78 13.98
CA LEU A 13 -23.19 57.31 12.63
C LEU A 13 -22.68 55.86 12.48
N GLY A 14 -23.58 54.92 12.23
CA GLY A 14 -23.26 53.54 11.91
C GLY A 14 -22.71 53.40 10.49
N ALA A 15 -21.58 52.70 10.35
CA ALA A 15 -21.08 52.21 9.08
C ALA A 15 -21.46 50.72 8.96
N PHE A 16 -22.36 50.41 8.03
CA PHE A 16 -22.56 49.04 7.54
C PHE A 16 -21.33 48.66 6.73
N LEU A 17 -20.49 47.77 7.27
CA LEU A 17 -19.49 47.05 6.50
C LEU A 17 -20.19 45.86 5.82
N SER A 18 -20.46 45.99 4.53
CA SER A 18 -20.76 44.85 3.67
C SER A 18 -19.53 43.94 3.63
N GLN A 19 -19.66 42.71 4.12
CA GLN A 19 -18.72 41.63 3.82
C GLN A 19 -18.66 41.50 2.30
N VAL A 20 -17.51 41.83 1.73
CA VAL A 20 -17.19 41.43 0.36
C VAL A 20 -16.82 39.95 0.47
N ASP A 21 -17.75 39.07 0.10
CA ASP A 21 -17.39 37.68 -0.18
C ASP A 21 -16.28 37.72 -1.24
N ALA A 22 -15.11 37.18 -0.88
CA ALA A 22 -14.07 36.93 -1.86
C ALA A 22 -14.68 35.96 -2.89
N ALA A 23 -14.78 36.40 -4.14
CA ALA A 23 -15.16 35.52 -5.23
C ALA A 23 -14.24 34.28 -5.22
N PRO A 24 -14.76 33.05 -5.39
CA PRO A 24 -13.91 31.88 -5.47
C PRO A 24 -12.89 32.11 -6.59
N THR A 25 -11.61 32.07 -6.23
CA THR A 25 -10.53 32.04 -7.22
C THR A 25 -10.80 30.86 -8.13
N LYS A 26 -11.00 31.12 -9.43
CA LYS A 26 -11.18 30.06 -10.43
C LYS A 26 -10.02 29.07 -10.28
N GLU A 27 -10.33 27.83 -9.91
CA GLU A 27 -9.36 26.75 -9.81
C GLU A 27 -8.68 26.60 -11.17
N SER A 28 -7.36 26.80 -11.24
CA SER A 28 -6.67 26.83 -12.52
C SER A 28 -6.16 25.46 -12.94
N TYR A 29 -5.89 24.55 -11.99
CA TYR A 29 -5.27 23.23 -12.20
C TYR A 29 -4.03 23.27 -13.13
N THR A 30 -3.34 24.40 -13.14
CA THR A 30 -2.15 24.68 -13.97
C THR A 30 -0.92 24.92 -13.10
N GLU A 31 -1.00 24.63 -11.81
CA GLU A 31 0.10 24.83 -10.88
C GLU A 31 1.24 23.84 -11.16
N LEU A 32 2.46 24.20 -10.76
CA LEU A 32 3.61 23.31 -10.85
C LEU A 32 3.29 21.97 -10.17
N TYR A 33 3.66 20.87 -10.84
CA TYR A 33 3.40 19.48 -10.42
C TYR A 33 1.95 19.00 -10.53
N ARG A 34 0.97 19.84 -10.89
CA ARG A 34 -0.43 19.42 -11.03
C ARG A 34 -0.58 18.38 -12.13
N PRO A 35 -0.86 17.10 -11.82
CA PRO A 35 -1.14 16.12 -12.85
C PRO A 35 -2.31 16.58 -13.70
N GLN A 36 -2.23 16.37 -15.01
CA GLN A 36 -3.20 16.86 -15.98
C GLN A 36 -4.21 15.81 -16.40
N TYR A 37 -3.99 14.53 -16.06
CA TYR A 37 -4.96 13.46 -16.28
C TYR A 37 -5.13 12.53 -15.07
N HIS A 38 -4.50 12.85 -13.93
CA HIS A 38 -4.76 12.18 -12.66
C HIS A 38 -5.60 13.06 -11.75
N PHE A 39 -6.56 12.48 -11.04
CA PHE A 39 -7.37 13.25 -10.10
C PHE A 39 -6.54 13.76 -8.92
N THR A 40 -6.74 15.02 -8.58
CA THR A 40 -6.30 15.70 -7.35
C THR A 40 -7.45 16.58 -6.88
N PRO A 41 -7.67 16.78 -5.57
CA PRO A 41 -8.60 17.81 -5.13
C PRO A 41 -8.06 19.18 -5.55
N ALA A 42 -8.95 20.16 -5.70
CA ALA A 42 -8.59 21.55 -5.98
C ALA A 42 -7.52 22.07 -5.03
N GLN A 43 -7.68 21.74 -3.75
CA GLN A 43 -6.86 22.18 -2.63
C GLN A 43 -6.86 21.13 -1.52
N ASN A 44 -5.91 21.26 -0.60
CA ASN A 44 -5.75 20.47 0.61
C ASN A 44 -5.29 19.01 0.39
N TRP A 45 -5.25 18.26 1.49
CA TRP A 45 -4.78 16.89 1.56
C TRP A 45 -5.81 15.87 1.08
N MET A 46 -5.36 14.92 0.26
CA MET A 46 -6.07 13.70 -0.07
C MET A 46 -5.20 12.46 0.21
N ASN A 47 -5.82 11.36 0.67
CA ASN A 47 -5.20 10.02 0.64
C ASN A 47 -6.11 8.99 -0.04
N ASP A 48 -6.57 7.97 0.68
CA ASP A 48 -7.20 6.77 0.15
C ASP A 48 -8.45 7.10 -0.70
N PRO A 49 -8.63 6.46 -1.87
CA PRO A 49 -9.92 6.43 -2.54
C PRO A 49 -10.92 5.69 -1.67
N ASN A 50 -12.17 6.14 -1.63
CA ASN A 50 -13.25 5.56 -0.84
C ASN A 50 -14.53 5.46 -1.67
N GLY A 51 -15.42 4.57 -1.25
CA GLY A 51 -16.79 4.54 -1.77
C GLY A 51 -16.89 4.43 -3.30
N LEU A 52 -15.90 3.81 -3.97
CA LEU A 52 -15.85 3.72 -5.42
C LEU A 52 -17.09 2.99 -5.93
N LEU A 53 -17.98 3.71 -6.61
CA LEU A 53 -19.28 3.22 -7.01
C LEU A 53 -19.64 3.70 -8.41
N TYR A 54 -19.99 2.78 -9.28
CA TYR A 54 -20.53 3.07 -10.60
C TYR A 54 -22.05 2.94 -10.57
N ALA A 55 -22.75 3.98 -11.01
CA ALA A 55 -24.21 3.99 -11.06
C ALA A 55 -24.69 4.93 -12.17
N ASP A 56 -25.72 4.52 -12.92
CA ASP A 56 -26.41 5.38 -13.88
C ASP A 56 -25.48 6.09 -14.89
N GLY A 57 -24.40 5.42 -15.33
CA GLY A 57 -23.42 5.98 -16.26
C GLY A 57 -22.30 6.83 -15.61
N THR A 58 -22.33 7.01 -14.29
CA THR A 58 -21.40 7.86 -13.54
C THR A 58 -20.53 7.03 -12.60
N TYR A 59 -19.23 7.26 -12.65
CA TYR A 59 -18.26 6.82 -11.65
C TYR A 59 -18.20 7.84 -10.52
N HIS A 60 -18.51 7.40 -9.30
CA HIS A 60 -18.31 8.16 -8.08
C HIS A 60 -17.00 7.74 -7.44
N MET A 61 -16.18 8.71 -7.05
CA MET A 61 -15.00 8.52 -6.24
C MET A 61 -15.10 9.42 -5.02
N TYR A 62 -15.27 8.81 -3.85
CA TYR A 62 -15.02 9.49 -2.61
C TYR A 62 -13.55 9.31 -2.26
N TYR A 63 -13.05 10.08 -1.30
CA TYR A 63 -11.65 9.98 -0.88
C TYR A 63 -11.46 10.58 0.50
N GLN A 64 -10.49 10.05 1.24
CA GLN A 64 -10.04 10.67 2.48
C GLN A 64 -9.53 12.08 2.19
N TYR A 65 -10.09 13.06 2.88
CA TYR A 65 -9.89 14.48 2.62
C TYR A 65 -9.76 15.28 3.91
N ASN A 66 -8.84 16.24 3.94
CA ASN A 66 -8.81 17.29 4.97
C ASN A 66 -9.38 18.60 4.39
N PRO A 67 -10.59 19.03 4.77
CA PRO A 67 -11.17 20.29 4.25
C PRO A 67 -10.45 21.56 4.72
N GLY A 68 -9.61 21.47 5.75
CA GLY A 68 -9.01 22.61 6.43
C GLY A 68 -7.50 22.76 6.28
N GLY A 69 -6.82 21.85 5.58
CA GLY A 69 -5.36 21.94 5.46
C GLY A 69 -4.72 20.95 4.51
N ASN A 70 -3.50 21.28 4.08
CA ASN A 70 -2.76 20.50 3.10
C ASN A 70 -1.99 19.30 3.68
N THR A 71 -2.23 18.93 4.94
CA THR A 71 -1.67 17.73 5.61
C THR A 71 -2.78 16.88 6.17
N TRP A 72 -2.48 15.65 6.59
CA TRP A 72 -3.46 14.80 7.26
C TRP A 72 -4.05 15.47 8.51
N GLY A 73 -5.37 15.49 8.62
CA GLY A 73 -6.15 16.03 9.73
C GLY A 73 -7.63 16.17 9.37
N ALA A 74 -8.53 16.25 10.36
CA ALA A 74 -9.97 16.43 10.14
C ALA A 74 -10.59 15.51 9.05
N MET A 75 -10.20 14.23 9.06
CA MET A 75 -10.52 13.28 8.00
C MET A 75 -12.03 13.23 7.72
N SER A 76 -12.35 13.54 6.47
CA SER A 76 -13.67 13.63 5.87
C SER A 76 -13.67 12.84 4.56
N TRP A 77 -14.83 12.53 4.00
CA TRP A 77 -14.91 12.03 2.63
C TRP A 77 -15.17 13.18 1.66
N GLY A 78 -14.16 13.53 0.86
CA GLY A 78 -14.34 14.31 -0.37
C GLY A 78 -15.11 13.51 -1.42
N HIS A 79 -15.49 14.15 -2.53
CA HIS A 79 -16.27 13.50 -3.58
C HIS A 79 -15.95 14.09 -4.95
N ALA A 80 -15.74 13.22 -5.94
CA ALA A 80 -15.66 13.57 -7.34
C ALA A 80 -16.46 12.58 -8.19
N THR A 81 -16.89 13.03 -9.36
CA THR A 81 -17.64 12.21 -10.32
C THR A 81 -17.05 12.33 -11.72
N SER A 82 -17.12 11.26 -12.49
CA SER A 82 -16.76 11.23 -13.92
C SER A 82 -17.69 10.30 -14.69
N GLU A 83 -17.95 10.58 -15.97
CA GLU A 83 -18.67 9.65 -16.86
C GLU A 83 -17.71 8.67 -17.56
N ASP A 84 -16.40 8.92 -17.52
CA ASP A 84 -15.40 8.25 -18.35
C ASP A 84 -14.08 7.92 -17.63
N LEU A 85 -14.05 8.05 -16.30
CA LEU A 85 -12.87 7.87 -15.44
C LEU A 85 -11.70 8.85 -15.70
N THR A 86 -11.88 9.83 -16.59
CA THR A 86 -10.84 10.75 -17.06
C THR A 86 -11.15 12.20 -16.72
N HIS A 87 -12.35 12.66 -17.07
CA HIS A 87 -12.79 14.03 -16.83
C HIS A 87 -13.54 14.08 -15.50
N TRP A 88 -12.81 14.40 -14.43
CA TRP A 88 -13.34 14.46 -13.09
C TRP A 88 -13.91 15.83 -12.76
N LYS A 89 -15.06 15.83 -12.08
CA LYS A 89 -15.67 17.00 -11.47
C LYS A 89 -15.72 16.83 -9.97
N GLU A 90 -15.02 17.69 -9.24
CA GLU A 90 -15.11 17.75 -7.78
C GLU A 90 -16.52 18.19 -7.35
N GLN A 91 -17.00 17.56 -6.28
CA GLN A 91 -18.33 17.73 -5.69
C GLN A 91 -18.17 18.21 -4.24
N PRO A 92 -19.26 18.69 -3.59
CA PRO A 92 -19.22 19.01 -2.17
C PRO A 92 -18.78 17.81 -1.32
N VAL A 93 -18.11 18.09 -0.19
CA VAL A 93 -17.71 17.08 0.81
C VAL A 93 -18.93 16.23 1.21
N ALA A 94 -18.78 14.91 1.11
CA ALA A 94 -19.84 13.94 1.31
C ALA A 94 -20.09 13.61 2.79
N LEU A 95 -19.01 13.37 3.55
CA LEU A 95 -19.04 13.16 5.00
C LEU A 95 -18.02 14.08 5.66
N LEU A 96 -18.48 15.22 6.16
CA LEU A 96 -17.64 16.20 6.83
C LEU A 96 -17.38 15.77 8.28
N ALA A 97 -16.12 15.72 8.71
CA ALA A 97 -15.70 15.41 10.08
C ALA A 97 -16.59 16.12 11.12
N ARG A 98 -17.17 15.34 12.04
CA ARG A 98 -18.19 15.84 12.95
C ARG A 98 -17.56 16.83 13.93
N GLY A 99 -18.08 18.06 13.95
CA GLY A 99 -17.57 19.14 14.80
C GLY A 99 -16.53 20.04 14.13
N TYR A 100 -16.17 19.80 12.87
CA TYR A 100 -15.33 20.70 12.08
C TYR A 100 -15.93 22.11 11.96
N PRO A 101 -15.11 23.20 11.99
CA PRO A 101 -13.65 23.22 12.14
C PRO A 101 -13.17 23.25 13.60
N ASN A 102 -14.08 23.07 14.57
CA ASN A 102 -13.81 23.27 15.98
C ASN A 102 -13.50 21.94 16.67
N ASN A 103 -14.35 21.52 17.61
CA ASN A 103 -14.15 20.32 18.40
C ASN A 103 -14.55 19.07 17.60
N ILE A 104 -13.59 18.50 16.87
CA ILE A 104 -13.81 17.29 16.07
C ILE A 104 -14.00 16.09 17.01
N THR A 105 -15.19 15.48 16.96
CA THR A 105 -15.54 14.32 17.80
C THR A 105 -15.60 13.01 17.03
N GLU A 106 -15.66 13.05 15.70
CA GLU A 106 -15.66 11.86 14.85
C GLU A 106 -15.02 12.24 13.51
N MET A 107 -14.04 11.45 13.08
CA MET A 107 -13.49 11.51 11.74
C MET A 107 -13.96 10.31 10.92
N PHE A 108 -14.16 10.54 9.62
CA PHE A 108 -14.57 9.52 8.67
C PHE A 108 -13.31 8.96 8.01
N PHE A 109 -12.91 7.77 8.42
CA PHE A 109 -11.80 7.02 7.83
C PHE A 109 -12.31 6.17 6.66
N SER A 110 -11.39 5.47 6.01
CA SER A 110 -11.63 4.76 4.76
C SER A 110 -12.75 3.72 4.83
N GLY A 111 -13.29 3.41 3.66
CA GLY A 111 -14.41 2.50 3.49
C GLY A 111 -14.93 2.44 2.06
N SER A 112 -16.10 1.84 1.90
CA SER A 112 -16.69 1.49 0.61
C SER A 112 -18.18 1.81 0.54
N ALA A 113 -18.76 1.76 -0.66
CA ALA A 113 -20.15 2.07 -0.90
C ALA A 113 -20.80 1.07 -1.85
N VAL A 114 -22.11 0.85 -1.69
CA VAL A 114 -22.95 -0.05 -2.49
C VAL A 114 -24.32 0.57 -2.74
N ILE A 115 -25.05 0.06 -3.74
CA ILE A 115 -26.47 0.33 -3.94
C ILE A 115 -27.26 -0.83 -3.31
N ASP A 116 -28.09 -0.55 -2.32
CA ASP A 116 -28.99 -1.54 -1.70
C ASP A 116 -30.29 -1.61 -2.50
N GLU A 117 -30.22 -2.21 -3.70
CA GLU A 117 -31.33 -2.28 -4.67
C GLU A 117 -32.60 -2.91 -4.09
N HIS A 118 -32.45 -3.84 -3.14
CA HIS A 118 -33.56 -4.54 -2.51
C HIS A 118 -34.03 -3.87 -1.21
N ASN A 119 -33.48 -2.71 -0.86
CA ASN A 119 -33.77 -1.97 0.36
C ASN A 119 -33.71 -2.86 1.63
N THR A 120 -32.72 -3.76 1.66
CA THR A 120 -32.48 -4.68 2.79
C THR A 120 -32.16 -3.93 4.09
N SER A 121 -31.55 -2.74 3.97
CA SER A 121 -31.29 -1.82 5.07
C SER A 121 -32.56 -1.15 5.60
N GLY A 122 -33.58 -1.00 4.76
CA GLY A 122 -34.81 -0.28 5.06
C GLY A 122 -34.71 1.25 5.01
N PHE A 123 -33.57 1.82 4.58
CA PHE A 123 -33.40 3.28 4.47
C PHE A 123 -34.10 3.90 3.26
N GLY A 124 -34.40 3.09 2.24
CA GLY A 124 -35.06 3.49 1.02
C GLY A 124 -36.43 4.10 1.28
N LYS A 125 -36.71 5.23 0.64
CA LYS A 125 -37.98 5.95 0.73
C LYS A 125 -38.53 6.23 -0.65
N LYS A 126 -39.85 6.19 -0.80
CA LYS A 126 -40.58 6.53 -2.04
C LYS A 126 -40.08 5.76 -3.28
N GLY A 127 -39.73 4.48 -3.09
CA GLY A 127 -39.24 3.62 -4.18
C GLY A 127 -37.80 3.86 -4.62
N LYS A 128 -37.06 4.79 -3.97
CA LYS A 128 -35.63 4.96 -4.21
C LYS A 128 -34.83 3.93 -3.42
N ALA A 129 -33.98 3.17 -4.10
CA ALA A 129 -32.97 2.32 -3.46
C ALA A 129 -31.96 3.22 -2.72
N PRO A 130 -31.67 2.96 -1.44
CA PRO A 130 -30.66 3.72 -0.73
C PRO A 130 -29.27 3.28 -1.20
N TRP A 131 -28.37 4.24 -1.35
CA TRP A 131 -26.94 3.95 -1.42
C TRP A 131 -26.41 3.89 0.00
N ILE A 132 -25.52 2.94 0.29
CA ILE A 132 -25.00 2.69 1.62
C ILE A 132 -23.48 2.81 1.57
N ALA A 133 -22.93 3.67 2.41
CA ALA A 133 -21.51 3.74 2.69
C ALA A 133 -21.25 3.02 4.01
N MET A 134 -20.26 2.14 4.05
CA MET A 134 -19.70 1.61 5.29
C MET A 134 -18.27 2.13 5.41
N TYR A 135 -17.94 2.69 6.57
CA TYR A 135 -16.69 3.38 6.83
C TYR A 135 -16.21 3.13 8.24
N THR A 136 -14.93 3.41 8.47
CA THR A 136 -14.39 3.42 9.83
C THR A 136 -14.69 4.76 10.47
N SER A 137 -15.44 4.77 11.57
CA SER A 137 -15.48 5.91 12.48
C SER A 137 -14.21 5.90 13.33
N TYR A 138 -13.45 6.99 13.29
CA TYR A 138 -12.38 7.25 14.24
C TYR A 138 -12.85 8.27 15.27
N TYR A 139 -12.77 7.90 16.55
CA TYR A 139 -13.20 8.75 17.66
C TYR A 139 -11.97 9.30 18.41
N PRO A 140 -11.59 10.58 18.22
CA PRO A 140 -10.40 11.14 18.88
C PRO A 140 -10.51 11.19 20.41
N THR A 141 -11.74 11.17 20.93
CA THR A 141 -12.03 11.23 22.36
C THR A 141 -13.13 10.26 22.75
N ALA A 142 -13.04 9.75 23.98
CA ALA A 142 -14.06 8.93 24.59
C ALA A 142 -15.37 9.72 24.76
N GLN A 143 -16.48 9.10 24.38
CA GLN A 143 -17.80 9.76 24.40
C GLN A 143 -18.94 8.74 24.40
N VAL A 144 -20.14 9.21 24.75
CA VAL A 144 -21.39 8.48 24.55
C VAL A 144 -22.00 8.95 23.23
N LEU A 145 -22.19 8.04 22.29
CA LEU A 145 -22.76 8.33 20.98
C LEU A 145 -24.29 8.47 21.05
N PRO A 146 -24.94 9.09 20.03
CA PRO A 146 -26.40 9.17 19.97
C PRO A 146 -27.12 7.81 20.04
N SER A 147 -26.47 6.73 19.62
CA SER A 147 -26.94 5.35 19.74
C SER A 147 -26.96 4.81 21.18
N GLY A 148 -26.37 5.54 22.14
CA GLY A 148 -26.17 5.12 23.52
C GLY A 148 -24.90 4.26 23.74
N LYS A 149 -24.17 3.91 22.68
CA LYS A 149 -22.89 3.19 22.76
C LYS A 149 -21.80 4.10 23.33
N GLN A 150 -20.88 3.52 24.10
CA GLN A 150 -19.69 4.20 24.60
C GLN A 150 -18.50 3.83 23.72
N VAL A 151 -17.73 4.84 23.33
CA VAL A 151 -16.47 4.65 22.60
C VAL A 151 -15.30 5.16 23.42
N ARG A 152 -14.13 4.58 23.18
CA ARG A 152 -12.87 4.87 23.86
C ARG A 152 -12.07 5.93 23.08
N ASP A 153 -11.07 6.52 23.74
CA ASP A 153 -10.12 7.41 23.06
C ASP A 153 -9.44 6.69 21.90
N ASN A 154 -9.40 7.35 20.74
CA ASN A 154 -8.81 6.87 19.49
C ASN A 154 -9.41 5.57 18.94
N GLN A 155 -10.61 5.16 19.39
CA GLN A 155 -11.25 3.94 18.92
C GLN A 155 -11.60 4.02 17.43
N GLN A 156 -11.29 2.94 16.71
CA GLN A 156 -11.76 2.65 15.35
C GLN A 156 -12.91 1.65 15.42
N ALA A 157 -14.03 1.97 14.76
CA ALA A 157 -15.22 1.12 14.72
C ALA A 157 -15.96 1.26 13.37
N GLN A 158 -16.75 0.26 12.98
CA GLN A 158 -17.37 0.25 11.64
C GLN A 158 -18.78 0.83 11.69
N SER A 159 -19.01 1.90 10.95
CA SER A 159 -20.25 2.67 10.88
C SER A 159 -20.83 2.68 9.48
N ILE A 160 -22.11 3.04 9.34
CA ILE A 160 -22.74 3.22 8.04
C ILE A 160 -23.39 4.60 7.88
N ALA A 161 -23.54 5.04 6.64
CA ALA A 161 -24.37 6.16 6.23
C ALA A 161 -25.19 5.77 5.00
N TYR A 162 -26.27 6.50 4.74
CA TYR A 162 -27.09 6.27 3.55
C TYR A 162 -27.33 7.56 2.76
N SER A 163 -27.50 7.41 1.44
CA SER A 163 -27.92 8.47 0.52
C SER A 163 -29.22 8.07 -0.19
N LEU A 164 -30.09 9.06 -0.44
CA LEU A 164 -31.35 8.92 -1.19
C LEU A 164 -31.39 9.83 -2.44
N ASP A 165 -30.25 10.38 -2.81
CA ASP A 165 -30.03 11.33 -3.91
C ASP A 165 -28.79 10.95 -4.73
N HIS A 166 -28.61 9.64 -4.94
CA HIS A 166 -27.54 9.06 -5.78
C HIS A 166 -26.14 9.49 -5.31
N GLY A 167 -25.91 9.41 -3.99
CA GLY A 167 -24.60 9.66 -3.38
C GLY A 167 -24.21 11.14 -3.25
N THR A 168 -25.10 12.07 -3.56
CA THR A 168 -24.80 13.52 -3.47
C THR A 168 -24.73 13.99 -2.01
N THR A 169 -25.68 13.55 -1.17
CA THR A 169 -25.68 13.84 0.27
C THR A 169 -25.85 12.57 1.08
N TRP A 170 -25.23 12.54 2.26
CA TRP A 170 -25.22 11.38 3.14
C TRP A 170 -25.81 11.70 4.50
N THR A 171 -26.58 10.76 5.04
CA THR A 171 -27.09 10.77 6.42
C THR A 171 -26.41 9.64 7.19
N THR A 172 -25.68 9.98 8.25
CA THR A 172 -25.07 9.00 9.16
C THR A 172 -26.16 8.25 9.95
N TYR A 173 -25.94 6.97 10.22
CA TYR A 173 -26.89 6.13 10.96
C TYR A 173 -26.76 6.32 12.48
N ASP A 174 -26.93 7.55 12.94
CA ASP A 174 -26.65 7.99 14.32
C ASP A 174 -27.43 7.19 15.38
N GLU A 175 -28.62 6.66 15.04
CA GLU A 175 -29.45 5.88 15.96
C GLU A 175 -28.81 4.54 16.40
N ALA A 176 -27.87 3.99 15.63
CA ALA A 176 -27.24 2.71 15.97
C ALA A 176 -25.73 2.62 15.70
N ASN A 177 -25.12 3.57 15.00
CA ASN A 177 -23.68 3.56 14.75
C ASN A 177 -22.87 3.55 16.06
N PRO A 178 -21.70 2.88 16.06
CA PRO A 178 -21.16 2.01 14.99
C PRO A 178 -21.89 0.67 14.89
N VAL A 179 -22.09 0.13 13.69
CA VAL A 179 -22.75 -1.18 13.46
C VAL A 179 -21.87 -2.38 13.85
N ILE A 180 -20.54 -2.21 13.84
CA ILE A 180 -19.58 -3.13 14.46
C ILE A 180 -18.69 -2.31 15.39
N LEU A 181 -18.93 -2.41 16.70
CA LEU A 181 -18.30 -1.53 17.70
C LEU A 181 -16.85 -1.92 18.01
N ASP A 182 -16.60 -3.22 18.19
CA ASP A 182 -15.32 -3.75 18.65
C ASP A 182 -14.84 -4.87 17.72
N PRO A 183 -13.53 -5.10 17.63
CA PRO A 183 -13.00 -6.33 17.06
C PRO A 183 -13.58 -7.56 17.79
N PRO A 184 -13.69 -8.71 17.10
CA PRO A 184 -14.23 -9.91 17.71
C PRO A 184 -13.26 -10.50 18.73
N ALA A 185 -13.75 -11.40 19.60
CA ALA A 185 -12.87 -12.16 20.48
C ALA A 185 -11.90 -13.05 19.66
N PRO A 186 -10.62 -13.18 20.07
CA PRO A 186 -10.00 -12.64 21.28
C PRO A 186 -9.32 -11.26 21.12
N TYR A 187 -9.62 -10.50 20.06
CA TYR A 187 -8.85 -9.32 19.64
C TYR A 187 -9.42 -7.97 20.12
N GLN A 188 -10.21 -7.94 21.20
CA GLN A 188 -10.85 -6.70 21.66
C GLN A 188 -9.88 -5.58 22.05
N ASP A 189 -8.62 -5.94 22.31
CA ASP A 189 -7.51 -5.03 22.57
C ASP A 189 -7.01 -4.29 21.31
N GLN A 190 -7.34 -4.78 20.11
CA GLN A 190 -6.99 -4.19 18.81
C GLN A 190 -7.95 -3.07 18.36
N PHE A 191 -8.72 -2.48 19.27
CA PHE A 191 -9.73 -1.44 18.96
C PHE A 191 -9.17 -0.14 18.37
N LEU A 192 -7.85 0.05 18.41
CA LEU A 192 -7.13 1.17 17.79
C LEU A 192 -6.77 0.89 16.32
N ASP A 193 -6.81 -0.37 15.89
CA ASP A 193 -6.29 -0.84 14.60
C ASP A 193 -7.28 -1.79 13.89
N PHE A 194 -8.52 -1.34 13.76
CA PHE A 194 -9.64 -2.09 13.21
C PHE A 194 -10.42 -1.24 12.22
N ARG A 195 -10.17 -1.40 10.92
CA ARG A 195 -10.56 -0.40 9.92
C ARG A 195 -10.76 -0.94 8.49
N ASP A 196 -11.16 -0.01 7.64
CA ASP A 196 -11.26 -0.08 6.18
C ASP A 196 -12.26 -1.13 5.66
N PRO A 197 -13.56 -1.02 6.01
CA PRO A 197 -14.56 -1.98 5.59
C PRO A 197 -14.83 -1.91 4.09
N ASN A 198 -14.58 -3.02 3.40
CA ASN A 198 -15.02 -3.24 2.02
C ASN A 198 -16.27 -4.09 1.98
N ILE A 199 -17.39 -3.52 1.51
CA ILE A 199 -18.69 -4.18 1.42
C ILE A 199 -19.11 -4.45 -0.02
N PHE A 200 -19.71 -5.62 -0.24
CA PHE A 200 -20.31 -6.02 -1.52
C PHE A 200 -21.44 -7.03 -1.32
N TRP A 201 -22.30 -7.17 -2.33
CA TRP A 201 -23.36 -8.18 -2.33
C TRP A 201 -22.84 -9.51 -2.91
N HIS A 202 -22.92 -10.59 -2.13
CA HIS A 202 -22.54 -11.93 -2.59
C HIS A 202 -23.79 -12.70 -3.05
N GLN A 203 -24.04 -12.67 -4.36
CA GLN A 203 -25.22 -13.27 -4.99
C GLN A 203 -25.45 -14.76 -4.66
N PRO A 204 -24.43 -15.65 -4.64
CA PRO A 204 -24.62 -17.07 -4.37
C PRO A 204 -25.27 -17.38 -3.01
N ILE A 205 -24.88 -16.67 -1.95
CA ILE A 205 -25.45 -16.86 -0.60
C ILE A 205 -26.52 -15.84 -0.25
N ARG A 206 -26.74 -14.83 -1.12
CA ARG A 206 -27.70 -13.73 -0.93
C ARG A 206 -27.50 -12.98 0.39
N LYS A 207 -26.25 -12.65 0.69
CA LYS A 207 -25.88 -11.81 1.84
C LYS A 207 -24.94 -10.70 1.38
N TRP A 208 -24.95 -9.60 2.12
CA TRP A 208 -23.86 -8.64 2.12
C TRP A 208 -22.65 -9.28 2.80
N VAL A 209 -21.47 -9.00 2.26
CA VAL A 209 -20.18 -9.36 2.85
C VAL A 209 -19.45 -8.07 3.20
N ALA A 210 -18.79 -8.04 4.36
CA ALA A 210 -17.81 -7.02 4.70
C ALA A 210 -16.46 -7.68 4.94
N VAL A 211 -15.41 -7.11 4.37
CA VAL A 211 -14.01 -7.45 4.69
C VAL A 211 -13.41 -6.28 5.42
N VAL A 212 -12.91 -6.50 6.64
CA VAL A 212 -12.37 -5.45 7.51
C VAL A 212 -10.97 -5.85 7.94
N SER A 213 -10.04 -4.89 7.97
CA SER A 213 -8.67 -5.16 8.39
C SER A 213 -8.53 -5.07 9.91
N LEU A 214 -7.92 -6.10 10.49
CA LEU A 214 -7.33 -6.07 11.82
C LEU A 214 -5.84 -5.76 11.65
N ALA A 215 -5.56 -4.47 11.46
CA ALA A 215 -4.41 -4.01 10.71
C ALA A 215 -3.07 -4.47 11.29
N LYS A 216 -2.92 -4.34 12.62
CA LYS A 216 -1.71 -4.69 13.35
C LYS A 216 -1.43 -6.19 13.39
N LEU A 217 -2.47 -7.03 13.27
CA LEU A 217 -2.34 -8.48 13.28
C LEU A 217 -2.22 -9.07 11.87
N HIS A 218 -2.26 -8.22 10.82
CA HIS A 218 -2.17 -8.65 9.43
C HIS A 218 -3.24 -9.70 9.09
N LYS A 219 -4.48 -9.44 9.55
CA LYS A 219 -5.64 -10.31 9.34
C LYS A 219 -6.79 -9.56 8.71
N LEU A 220 -7.50 -10.24 7.83
CA LEU A 220 -8.79 -9.80 7.31
C LEU A 220 -9.90 -10.54 8.06
N LEU A 221 -10.86 -9.79 8.55
CA LEU A 221 -12.08 -10.29 9.18
C LEU A 221 -13.22 -10.24 8.16
N ILE A 222 -13.84 -11.39 7.90
CA ILE A 222 -14.95 -11.52 6.96
C ILE A 222 -16.25 -11.65 7.73
N TYR A 223 -17.17 -10.71 7.50
CA TYR A 223 -18.49 -10.68 8.09
C TYR A 223 -19.57 -10.85 7.02
N THR A 224 -20.74 -11.36 7.41
CA THR A 224 -21.94 -11.30 6.56
C THR A 224 -23.11 -10.58 7.22
N SER A 225 -24.01 -10.06 6.40
CA SER A 225 -25.23 -9.40 6.84
C SER A 225 -26.38 -9.62 5.87
N THR A 226 -27.61 -9.70 6.40
CA THR A 226 -28.82 -9.67 5.58
C THR A 226 -29.42 -8.27 5.44
N ASN A 227 -28.89 -7.26 6.15
CA ASN A 227 -29.52 -5.94 6.26
C ASN A 227 -28.55 -4.76 6.41
N LEU A 228 -27.24 -4.97 6.25
CA LEU A 228 -26.14 -3.99 6.40
C LEU A 228 -25.97 -3.39 7.81
N LYS A 229 -26.83 -3.75 8.77
CA LYS A 229 -26.87 -3.17 10.11
C LYS A 229 -26.43 -4.16 11.19
N GLN A 230 -26.68 -5.44 10.98
CA GLN A 230 -26.28 -6.54 11.86
C GLN A 230 -25.31 -7.43 11.11
N TRP A 231 -24.15 -7.67 11.71
CA TRP A 231 -23.04 -8.37 11.07
C TRP A 231 -22.61 -9.56 11.90
N ASP A 232 -22.55 -10.73 11.26
CA ASP A 232 -22.05 -11.97 11.83
C ASP A 232 -20.61 -12.19 11.34
N LEU A 233 -19.65 -12.43 12.25
CA LEU A 233 -18.30 -12.83 11.87
C LEU A 233 -18.33 -14.27 11.34
N GLU A 234 -17.76 -14.49 10.16
CA GLU A 234 -17.76 -15.80 9.50
C GLU A 234 -16.36 -16.44 9.48
N SER A 235 -15.31 -15.68 9.16
CA SER A 235 -13.94 -16.21 9.14
C SER A 235 -12.87 -15.13 9.23
N GLU A 236 -11.63 -15.58 9.39
CA GLU A 236 -10.41 -14.77 9.33
C GLU A 236 -9.54 -15.25 8.16
N PHE A 237 -8.78 -14.34 7.55
CA PHE A 237 -7.76 -14.66 6.55
C PHE A 237 -6.43 -13.97 6.91
N GLY A 238 -5.31 -14.68 6.74
CA GLY A 238 -3.97 -14.19 7.11
C GLY A 238 -3.53 -14.58 8.53
N PRO A 239 -2.29 -14.26 8.91
CA PRO A 239 -1.29 -13.53 8.12
C PRO A 239 -0.58 -14.41 7.07
N PHE A 240 -0.27 -13.85 5.90
CA PHE A 240 0.51 -14.50 4.83
C PHE A 240 1.30 -13.46 4.03
N ASN A 241 2.32 -13.86 3.29
CA ASN A 241 3.11 -12.96 2.42
C ASN A 241 3.69 -11.75 3.18
N ALA A 242 3.53 -10.52 2.65
CA ALA A 242 4.12 -9.34 3.25
C ALA A 242 3.40 -8.93 4.53
N VAL A 243 4.17 -8.81 5.62
CA VAL A 243 3.67 -8.47 6.97
C VAL A 243 4.60 -7.46 7.68
N GLY A 244 5.39 -6.71 6.89
CA GLY A 244 6.31 -5.69 7.37
C GLY A 244 5.67 -4.41 7.92
N GLY A 245 4.34 -4.33 7.92
CA GLY A 245 3.57 -3.21 8.47
C GLY A 245 2.07 -3.46 8.39
N ASN A 246 1.29 -2.49 8.86
CA ASN A 246 -0.15 -2.62 9.04
C ASN A 246 -0.85 -3.00 7.74
N TRP A 247 -1.73 -4.00 7.78
CA TRP A 247 -2.64 -4.31 6.67
C TRP A 247 -3.80 -3.30 6.62
N GLU A 248 -4.07 -2.74 5.45
CA GLU A 248 -5.08 -1.69 5.25
C GLU A 248 -5.83 -1.91 3.94
N CYS A 249 -6.98 -1.24 3.77
CA CYS A 249 -7.74 -1.18 2.53
C CYS A 249 -7.97 -2.54 1.84
N PRO A 250 -8.57 -3.55 2.51
CA PRO A 250 -8.83 -4.84 1.90
C PRO A 250 -9.92 -4.76 0.82
N ASN A 251 -9.84 -5.62 -0.20
CA ASN A 251 -10.88 -5.79 -1.21
C ASN A 251 -10.89 -7.25 -1.69
N ILE A 252 -12.06 -7.89 -1.84
CA ILE A 252 -12.15 -9.23 -2.45
C ILE A 252 -13.17 -9.26 -3.59
N PHE A 253 -12.80 -9.84 -4.74
CA PHE A 253 -13.67 -9.90 -5.92
C PHE A 253 -13.31 -11.05 -6.86
N PRO A 254 -14.28 -11.53 -7.66
CA PRO A 254 -14.04 -12.60 -8.63
C PRO A 254 -13.54 -12.05 -9.98
N LEU A 255 -12.62 -12.78 -10.61
CA LEU A 255 -12.19 -12.56 -11.99
C LEU A 255 -12.12 -13.88 -12.77
N PRO A 256 -12.56 -13.91 -14.05
CA PRO A 256 -12.39 -15.05 -14.92
C PRO A 256 -10.93 -15.16 -15.39
N VAL A 257 -10.38 -16.36 -15.35
CA VAL A 257 -9.04 -16.66 -15.87
C VAL A 257 -9.11 -16.75 -17.39
N ASP A 258 -8.27 -15.98 -18.07
CA ASP A 258 -8.23 -15.88 -19.55
C ASP A 258 -9.58 -15.52 -20.19
N GLY A 259 -10.45 -14.84 -19.44
CA GLY A 259 -11.80 -14.48 -19.87
C GLY A 259 -12.81 -15.64 -19.85
N ASP A 260 -12.42 -16.84 -19.42
CA ASP A 260 -13.31 -18.00 -19.29
C ASP A 260 -14.14 -17.92 -18.01
N LYS A 261 -15.42 -17.57 -18.14
CA LYS A 261 -16.37 -17.46 -17.01
C LYS A 261 -16.67 -18.78 -16.32
N SER A 262 -16.24 -19.92 -16.86
CA SER A 262 -16.30 -21.22 -16.17
C SER A 262 -15.12 -21.46 -15.24
N LYS A 263 -14.06 -20.65 -15.35
CA LYS A 263 -12.84 -20.69 -14.54
C LYS A 263 -12.66 -19.36 -13.83
N VAL A 264 -13.31 -19.23 -12.68
CA VAL A 264 -13.23 -18.01 -11.87
C VAL A 264 -12.27 -18.25 -10.71
N LYS A 265 -11.42 -17.26 -10.45
CA LYS A 265 -10.66 -17.14 -9.20
C LYS A 265 -11.06 -15.86 -8.49
N TRP A 266 -10.95 -15.87 -7.18
CA TRP A 266 -11.10 -14.68 -6.36
C TRP A 266 -9.74 -14.06 -6.09
N VAL A 267 -9.71 -12.73 -6.11
CA VAL A 267 -8.54 -11.94 -5.78
C VAL A 267 -8.82 -11.20 -4.48
N ALA A 268 -7.93 -11.31 -3.52
CA ALA A 268 -7.90 -10.46 -2.33
C ALA A 268 -6.75 -9.45 -2.47
N ILE A 269 -7.06 -8.15 -2.47
CA ILE A 269 -6.08 -7.06 -2.44
C ILE A 269 -5.95 -6.56 -1.01
N VAL A 270 -4.72 -6.28 -0.57
CA VAL A 270 -4.42 -5.72 0.75
C VAL A 270 -3.29 -4.69 0.64
N GLY A 271 -3.52 -3.48 1.13
CA GLY A 271 -2.47 -2.48 1.34
C GLY A 271 -1.63 -2.85 2.57
N ILE A 272 -0.34 -2.52 2.53
CA ILE A 272 0.58 -2.62 3.67
C ILE A 272 1.37 -1.33 3.92
N ASN A 273 1.48 -0.88 5.18
CA ASN A 273 2.28 0.29 5.56
C ASN A 273 2.98 0.17 6.94
N PRO A 274 4.32 0.33 7.02
CA PRO A 274 5.29 0.28 5.91
C PRO A 274 5.44 -1.18 5.41
N GLY A 275 6.49 -1.48 4.64
CA GLY A 275 6.75 -2.85 4.17
C GLY A 275 6.21 -3.14 2.77
N GLY A 276 6.13 -2.11 1.92
CA GLY A 276 5.84 -2.24 0.49
C GLY A 276 6.88 -3.05 -0.30
N PRO A 277 6.78 -3.03 -1.65
CA PRO A 277 7.60 -3.84 -2.53
C PRO A 277 9.12 -3.75 -2.29
N PRO A 278 9.89 -4.80 -2.63
CA PRO A 278 11.35 -4.75 -2.63
C PRO A 278 11.92 -3.51 -3.31
N GLY A 279 12.89 -2.86 -2.67
CA GLY A 279 13.50 -1.62 -3.14
C GLY A 279 12.75 -0.34 -2.75
N THR A 280 11.55 -0.45 -2.17
CA THR A 280 10.79 0.70 -1.65
C THR A 280 10.94 0.84 -0.13
N VAL A 281 10.65 2.05 0.37
CA VAL A 281 10.48 2.33 1.80
C VAL A 281 9.09 2.96 1.96
N GLY A 282 8.30 2.43 2.89
CA GLY A 282 6.94 2.90 3.16
C GLY A 282 5.89 1.94 2.63
N SER A 283 4.80 2.51 2.09
CA SER A 283 3.56 1.80 1.79
C SER A 283 3.54 1.09 0.43
N GLY A 284 2.72 0.05 0.27
CA GLY A 284 2.51 -0.65 -1.01
C GLY A 284 1.31 -1.59 -0.99
N VAL A 285 1.05 -2.32 -2.08
CA VAL A 285 -0.16 -3.15 -2.22
C VAL A 285 0.18 -4.54 -2.71
N GLN A 286 -0.23 -5.55 -1.96
CA GLN A 286 -0.12 -6.96 -2.32
C GLN A 286 -1.48 -7.57 -2.69
N TYR A 287 -1.45 -8.75 -3.30
CA TYR A 287 -2.65 -9.52 -3.58
C TYR A 287 -2.48 -11.03 -3.32
N PHE A 288 -3.61 -11.71 -3.22
CA PHE A 288 -3.74 -13.15 -3.11
C PHE A 288 -4.76 -13.66 -4.13
N LEU A 289 -4.43 -14.74 -4.84
CA LEU A 289 -5.37 -15.51 -5.64
C LEU A 289 -5.92 -16.66 -4.80
N GLY A 290 -7.17 -17.02 -5.02
CA GLY A 290 -7.83 -18.10 -4.29
C GLY A 290 -9.27 -18.30 -4.69
N ASP A 291 -10.04 -18.83 -3.75
CA ASP A 291 -11.46 -19.10 -3.88
C ASP A 291 -12.24 -18.49 -2.70
N PHE A 292 -13.44 -17.98 -2.96
CA PHE A 292 -14.33 -17.46 -1.93
C PHE A 292 -15.70 -18.10 -2.05
N ASN A 293 -16.17 -18.70 -0.96
CA ASN A 293 -17.46 -19.40 -0.90
C ASN A 293 -18.61 -18.51 -0.36
N GLY A 294 -18.33 -17.24 -0.03
CA GLY A 294 -19.27 -16.32 0.59
C GLY A 294 -19.02 -16.07 2.08
N THR A 295 -18.28 -16.95 2.75
CA THR A 295 -17.92 -16.83 4.17
C THR A 295 -16.41 -16.86 4.41
N THR A 296 -15.66 -17.59 3.59
CA THR A 296 -14.22 -17.84 3.76
C THR A 296 -13.48 -17.67 2.45
N PHE A 297 -12.39 -16.90 2.49
CA PHE A 297 -11.42 -16.80 1.39
C PHE A 297 -10.30 -17.82 1.64
N THR A 298 -10.07 -18.71 0.69
CA THR A 298 -8.98 -19.70 0.74
C THR A 298 -7.98 -19.37 -0.35
N ALA A 299 -6.77 -18.96 0.03
CA ALA A 299 -5.72 -18.64 -0.94
C ALA A 299 -5.21 -19.92 -1.62
N ASP A 300 -4.88 -19.79 -2.90
CA ASP A 300 -4.15 -20.81 -3.65
C ASP A 300 -2.74 -20.96 -3.07
N SER A 301 -2.26 -22.20 -2.98
CA SER A 301 -0.94 -22.49 -2.40
C SER A 301 0.22 -21.75 -3.09
N ASN A 302 0.13 -21.53 -4.40
CA ASN A 302 1.15 -20.79 -5.17
C ASN A 302 0.99 -19.26 -5.10
N SER A 303 -0.08 -18.77 -4.45
CA SER A 303 -0.24 -17.36 -4.13
C SER A 303 0.27 -17.02 -2.73
N ILE A 304 0.58 -18.03 -1.92
CA ILE A 304 1.26 -17.88 -0.65
C ILE A 304 2.75 -18.08 -0.85
N HIS A 305 3.50 -17.00 -0.73
CA HIS A 305 4.95 -17.03 -0.62
C HIS A 305 5.25 -17.31 0.83
N GLY A 306 5.51 -18.58 1.13
CA GLY A 306 5.87 -19.01 2.48
C GLY A 306 6.98 -18.11 2.97
N GLY A 307 6.84 -17.57 4.18
CA GLY A 307 7.88 -16.80 4.87
C GLY A 307 9.12 -17.64 5.21
N GLY A 308 9.46 -18.63 4.38
CA GLY A 308 10.65 -19.45 4.44
C GLY A 308 11.90 -18.68 4.05
N PRO A 309 13.07 -19.27 4.33
CA PRO A 309 14.34 -18.66 4.00
C PRO A 309 14.52 -18.55 2.47
N PRO A 310 15.42 -17.69 1.98
CA PRO A 310 15.68 -17.52 0.56
C PRO A 310 15.98 -18.84 -0.16
N ASP A 311 15.61 -18.93 -1.45
CA ASP A 311 15.92 -20.11 -2.25
C ASP A 311 17.42 -20.46 -2.24
N GLY A 312 17.72 -21.75 -2.05
CA GLY A 312 19.09 -22.25 -1.95
C GLY A 312 19.78 -21.97 -0.62
N SER A 313 19.03 -21.55 0.41
CA SER A 313 19.54 -21.40 1.77
C SER A 313 20.02 -22.74 2.36
N PHE A 314 21.12 -22.68 3.11
CA PHE A 314 21.51 -23.74 4.03
C PHE A 314 20.88 -23.46 5.40
N ILE A 315 20.01 -24.36 5.87
CA ILE A 315 19.40 -24.23 7.19
C ILE A 315 20.42 -24.63 8.24
N PHE A 316 20.82 -23.68 9.08
CA PHE A 316 21.74 -23.92 10.18
C PHE A 316 20.99 -24.50 11.38
N GLU A 317 19.83 -23.92 11.72
CA GLU A 317 18.96 -24.41 12.78
C GLU A 317 17.51 -23.94 12.52
N ASP A 318 16.58 -24.89 12.42
CA ASP A 318 15.13 -24.67 12.30
C ASP A 318 14.39 -24.94 13.63
N PHE A 319 15.10 -25.41 14.66
CA PHE A 319 14.55 -25.77 15.96
C PHE A 319 13.44 -26.84 15.94
N GLU A 320 13.27 -27.56 14.83
CA GLU A 320 12.23 -28.58 14.65
C GLU A 320 12.64 -29.94 15.24
N GLY A 321 11.67 -30.72 15.70
CA GLY A 321 11.88 -32.06 16.29
C GLY A 321 12.06 -32.07 17.82
N ASN A 322 12.11 -33.28 18.39
CA ASN A 322 12.04 -33.50 19.85
C ASN A 322 13.43 -33.67 20.48
N HIS A 323 14.26 -32.63 20.38
CA HIS A 323 15.64 -32.61 20.89
C HIS A 323 15.88 -31.38 21.78
N SER A 324 16.55 -31.58 22.92
CA SER A 324 17.00 -30.48 23.77
C SER A 324 18.03 -29.61 23.06
N PHE A 325 18.23 -28.38 23.54
CA PHE A 325 19.29 -27.52 23.00
C PHE A 325 20.67 -28.21 23.08
N SER A 326 20.94 -28.92 24.17
CA SER A 326 22.18 -29.69 24.33
C SER A 326 22.32 -30.84 23.32
N ASP A 327 21.23 -31.54 22.97
CA ASP A 327 21.26 -32.61 21.98
C ASP A 327 21.54 -32.07 20.57
N ARG A 328 21.17 -30.81 20.31
CA ARG A 328 21.49 -30.06 19.09
C ARG A 328 22.92 -29.48 19.09
N GLY A 329 23.67 -29.65 20.17
CA GLY A 329 25.02 -29.13 20.33
C GLY A 329 25.09 -27.67 20.79
N TRP A 330 23.96 -27.06 21.14
CA TRP A 330 23.94 -25.72 21.75
C TRP A 330 24.35 -25.80 23.22
N ILE A 331 25.13 -24.81 23.66
CA ILE A 331 25.56 -24.66 25.04
C ILE A 331 24.58 -23.71 25.72
N ALA A 332 23.81 -24.25 26.67
CA ALA A 332 22.85 -23.49 27.45
C ALA A 332 23.41 -23.06 28.81
N THR A 333 23.03 -21.88 29.27
CA THR A 333 23.31 -21.38 30.63
C THR A 333 22.04 -20.92 31.33
N GLY A 334 22.10 -20.75 32.66
CA GLY A 334 20.97 -20.24 33.43
C GLY A 334 19.74 -21.16 33.36
N ASP A 335 18.58 -20.57 33.16
CA ASP A 335 17.29 -21.25 33.10
C ASP A 335 17.11 -22.09 31.82
N PHE A 336 18.00 -21.95 30.83
CA PHE A 336 17.95 -22.73 29.59
C PHE A 336 18.64 -24.10 29.70
N ILE A 337 19.27 -24.42 30.83
CA ILE A 337 19.92 -25.72 31.03
C ILE A 337 18.86 -26.83 31.04
N GLY A 338 18.97 -27.76 30.09
CA GLY A 338 18.06 -28.91 29.96
C GLY A 338 16.74 -28.59 29.27
N THR A 339 16.58 -27.40 28.70
CA THR A 339 15.37 -27.00 27.97
C THR A 339 15.45 -27.39 26.49
N SER A 340 14.32 -27.30 25.80
CA SER A 340 14.17 -27.59 24.38
C SER A 340 13.39 -26.44 23.71
N PRO A 341 13.44 -26.31 22.37
CA PRO A 341 12.47 -25.50 21.63
C PRO A 341 11.03 -25.83 22.04
N VAL A 342 10.14 -24.86 21.98
CA VAL A 342 8.74 -25.01 22.43
C VAL A 342 7.76 -24.77 21.28
N ALA A 343 6.54 -25.30 21.40
CA ALA A 343 5.51 -25.11 20.40
C ALA A 343 4.81 -23.75 20.55
N GLY A 344 5.40 -22.70 19.98
CA GLY A 344 4.79 -21.38 19.87
C GLY A 344 4.60 -20.66 21.21
N THR A 345 3.35 -20.33 21.53
CA THR A 345 2.97 -19.45 22.66
C THR A 345 3.04 -20.17 24.01
N LEU A 346 3.69 -19.57 24.99
CA LEU A 346 3.76 -20.09 26.36
C LEU A 346 2.67 -19.50 27.29
N PRO A 347 2.31 -20.20 28.39
CA PRO A 347 1.32 -19.69 29.34
C PRO A 347 1.67 -18.30 29.90
N GLY A 348 0.75 -17.35 29.79
CA GLY A 348 0.94 -15.97 30.27
C GLY A 348 1.64 -15.04 29.28
N GLN A 349 1.99 -15.53 28.10
CA GLN A 349 2.54 -14.76 26.98
C GLN A 349 1.42 -14.26 26.06
N ASN A 350 1.69 -13.18 25.33
CA ASN A 350 0.84 -12.81 24.19
C ASN A 350 1.00 -13.82 23.04
N PRO A 351 0.05 -13.92 22.09
CA PRO A 351 0.14 -14.88 20.99
C PRO A 351 1.40 -14.71 20.13
N VAL A 352 2.25 -15.75 20.12
CA VAL A 352 3.48 -15.84 19.30
C VAL A 352 3.13 -16.29 17.89
N THR A 353 3.59 -15.53 16.90
CA THR A 353 3.29 -15.74 15.48
C THR A 353 4.53 -15.48 14.61
N GLY A 354 4.51 -15.88 13.34
CA GLY A 354 5.58 -15.56 12.38
C GLY A 354 6.80 -16.48 12.42
N TYR A 355 6.82 -17.49 13.30
CA TYR A 355 7.80 -18.59 13.25
C TYR A 355 7.37 -19.64 12.21
N LEU A 356 8.33 -20.44 11.73
CA LEU A 356 8.12 -21.53 10.79
C LEU A 356 8.08 -22.87 11.52
N GLY A 357 7.56 -23.89 10.85
CA GLY A 357 7.45 -25.20 11.47
C GLY A 357 6.48 -25.21 12.66
N ASN A 358 6.86 -25.93 13.71
CA ASN A 358 6.02 -26.18 14.87
C ASN A 358 6.64 -25.65 16.16
N GLN A 359 7.93 -25.36 16.18
CA GLN A 359 8.68 -25.00 17.36
C GLN A 359 9.64 -23.84 17.10
N LEU A 360 10.05 -23.17 18.18
CA LEU A 360 11.01 -22.08 18.13
C LEU A 360 11.80 -22.00 19.44
N VAL A 361 12.87 -21.19 19.45
CA VAL A 361 13.42 -20.67 20.71
C VAL A 361 12.44 -19.62 21.23
N ASN A 362 11.85 -19.88 22.40
CA ASN A 362 11.05 -18.91 23.12
C ASN A 362 11.54 -18.90 24.57
N THR A 363 12.12 -17.78 24.98
CA THR A 363 12.76 -17.69 26.29
C THR A 363 11.79 -17.34 27.43
N PHE A 364 10.48 -17.17 27.16
CA PHE A 364 9.45 -16.85 28.16
C PHE A 364 9.06 -18.04 29.08
N LEU A 365 9.98 -18.97 29.36
CA LEU A 365 9.69 -20.26 30.02
C LEU A 365 9.03 -20.11 31.40
N ASN A 366 9.52 -19.18 32.21
CA ASN A 366 8.96 -18.78 33.51
C ASN A 366 8.47 -17.33 33.47
N GLY A 367 7.93 -16.92 32.33
CA GLY A 367 7.66 -15.52 32.02
C GLY A 367 8.93 -14.72 31.78
N ASP A 368 8.80 -13.40 31.86
CA ASP A 368 9.90 -12.43 31.72
C ASP A 368 10.99 -12.56 32.81
N ALA A 369 10.86 -13.47 33.79
CA ALA A 369 11.89 -13.69 34.81
C ALA A 369 12.99 -14.66 34.36
N THR A 370 12.79 -15.32 33.22
CA THR A 370 13.72 -16.33 32.69
C THR A 370 15.01 -15.64 32.25
N THR A 371 16.16 -16.20 32.62
CA THR A 371 17.46 -15.68 32.16
C THR A 371 18.43 -16.78 31.78
N GLY A 372 19.25 -16.53 30.77
CA GLY A 372 20.24 -17.48 30.28
C GLY A 372 20.82 -17.08 28.94
N THR A 373 21.62 -17.98 28.38
CA THR A 373 22.14 -17.86 27.03
C THR A 373 22.12 -19.21 26.32
N LEU A 374 21.96 -19.18 25.00
CA LEU A 374 22.14 -20.33 24.10
C LEU A 374 23.26 -19.99 23.11
N THR A 375 24.36 -20.72 23.17
CA THR A 375 25.49 -20.54 22.23
C THR A 375 25.56 -21.72 21.25
N SER A 376 25.58 -21.43 19.96
CA SER A 376 25.63 -22.45 18.90
C SER A 376 26.98 -23.18 18.84
N PRO A 377 27.05 -24.34 18.17
CA PRO A 377 28.32 -24.83 17.64
C PRO A 377 29.00 -23.79 16.75
N SER A 378 30.34 -23.84 16.68
CA SER A 378 31.10 -22.99 15.77
C SER A 378 30.91 -23.39 14.31
N PHE A 379 30.84 -22.42 13.41
CA PHE A 379 30.72 -22.64 11.97
C PHE A 379 31.64 -21.71 11.18
N THR A 380 31.90 -22.06 9.91
CA THR A 380 32.65 -21.22 8.98
C THR A 380 31.70 -20.40 8.11
N ILE A 381 31.91 -19.08 8.06
CA ILE A 381 31.10 -18.17 7.24
C ILE A 381 31.39 -18.43 5.76
N SER A 382 30.46 -19.12 5.08
CA SER A 382 30.61 -19.56 3.68
C SER A 382 29.66 -18.86 2.71
N TYR A 383 28.71 -18.09 3.24
CA TYR A 383 27.67 -17.38 2.51
C TYR A 383 27.75 -15.87 2.77
N LYS A 384 27.04 -15.07 1.97
CA LYS A 384 27.02 -13.61 2.13
C LYS A 384 26.13 -13.14 3.27
N TYR A 385 25.05 -13.87 3.56
CA TYR A 385 24.05 -13.49 4.54
C TYR A 385 23.81 -14.60 5.56
N ILE A 386 23.60 -14.18 6.80
CA ILE A 386 22.95 -14.97 7.84
C ILE A 386 21.56 -14.37 8.04
N ASN A 387 20.52 -15.17 7.81
CA ASN A 387 19.13 -14.81 7.98
C ASN A 387 18.56 -15.54 9.21
N PHE A 388 17.64 -14.90 9.91
CA PHE A 388 16.94 -15.49 11.05
C PHE A 388 15.61 -14.78 11.30
N LEU A 389 14.65 -15.52 11.84
CA LEU A 389 13.41 -14.97 12.37
C LEU A 389 13.62 -14.53 13.82
N ILE A 390 13.14 -13.34 14.16
CA ILE A 390 13.30 -12.77 15.50
C ILE A 390 12.07 -11.97 15.94
N GLY A 391 11.68 -12.16 17.19
CA GLY A 391 10.65 -11.42 17.93
C GLY A 391 11.04 -11.30 19.41
N GLY A 392 10.12 -10.81 20.24
CA GLY A 392 10.32 -10.54 21.66
C GLY A 392 10.89 -9.15 21.94
N GLY A 393 11.68 -9.03 23.01
CA GLY A 393 12.16 -7.77 23.57
C GLY A 393 13.18 -7.01 22.73
N ASP A 394 13.10 -5.68 22.81
CA ASP A 394 13.99 -4.75 22.13
C ASP A 394 15.08 -4.20 23.08
N ASN A 395 16.03 -5.07 23.45
CA ASN A 395 17.17 -4.67 24.28
C ASN A 395 18.46 -5.35 23.81
N ILE A 396 19.22 -4.64 22.98
CA ILE A 396 20.42 -5.15 22.30
C ILE A 396 21.51 -5.69 23.24
N ASN A 397 21.49 -5.27 24.51
CA ASN A 397 22.49 -5.67 25.50
C ASN A 397 22.02 -6.83 26.40
N GLN A 398 20.73 -7.16 26.39
CA GLN A 398 20.16 -8.14 27.34
C GLN A 398 19.27 -9.18 26.68
N THR A 399 18.51 -8.84 25.64
CA THR A 399 17.59 -9.73 24.92
C THR A 399 17.87 -9.65 23.42
N ALA A 400 18.86 -10.41 22.94
CA ALA A 400 19.36 -10.28 21.58
C ALA A 400 19.89 -11.61 21.00
N ILE A 401 19.91 -11.72 19.68
CA ILE A 401 20.76 -12.66 18.96
C ILE A 401 22.05 -11.95 18.54
N GLN A 402 23.19 -12.62 18.69
CA GLN A 402 24.52 -12.06 18.45
C GLN A 402 25.35 -12.99 17.56
N LEU A 403 26.11 -12.41 16.62
CA LEU A 403 27.19 -13.09 15.93
C LEU A 403 28.52 -12.74 16.58
N LYS A 404 29.28 -13.76 16.98
CA LYS A 404 30.61 -13.57 17.57
C LYS A 404 31.71 -14.19 16.72
N ILE A 405 32.79 -13.44 16.54
CA ILE A 405 34.05 -13.89 15.91
C ILE A 405 35.18 -13.62 16.90
N ASP A 406 35.99 -14.63 17.17
CA ASP A 406 37.06 -14.59 18.18
C ASP A 406 36.58 -14.08 19.56
N GLY A 407 35.35 -14.41 19.92
CA GLY A 407 34.70 -14.00 21.18
C GLY A 407 34.14 -12.57 21.20
N ASN A 408 34.34 -11.79 20.14
CA ASN A 408 33.82 -10.43 20.03
C ASN A 408 32.50 -10.41 19.25
N VAL A 409 31.52 -9.65 19.74
CA VAL A 409 30.26 -9.41 19.03
C VAL A 409 30.54 -8.53 17.81
N VAL A 410 30.29 -9.05 16.61
CA VAL A 410 30.44 -8.32 15.35
C VAL A 410 29.10 -7.86 14.80
N TYR A 411 28.02 -8.58 15.13
CA TYR A 411 26.64 -8.17 14.88
C TYR A 411 25.74 -8.57 16.04
N ALA A 412 24.67 -7.81 16.24
CA ALA A 412 23.59 -8.14 17.17
C ALA A 412 22.25 -7.63 16.61
N ALA A 413 21.16 -8.30 16.96
CA ALA A 413 19.80 -7.92 16.60
C ALA A 413 18.83 -8.26 17.74
N THR A 414 17.73 -7.52 17.81
CA THR A 414 16.69 -7.65 18.83
C THR A 414 15.34 -7.95 18.19
N GLY A 415 14.37 -8.33 19.03
CA GLY A 415 12.97 -8.17 18.66
C GLY A 415 12.54 -6.70 18.72
N SER A 416 11.25 -6.45 18.58
CA SER A 416 10.67 -5.09 18.53
C SER A 416 9.65 -4.83 19.65
N ASN A 417 9.78 -5.54 20.78
CA ASN A 417 8.73 -5.68 21.79
C ASN A 417 7.42 -6.20 21.15
N SER A 418 7.54 -7.30 20.40
CA SER A 418 6.46 -7.93 19.65
C SER A 418 6.62 -9.45 19.65
N GLU A 419 5.53 -10.20 19.89
CA GLU A 419 5.55 -11.67 19.80
C GLU A 419 5.57 -12.21 18.37
N GLN A 420 5.44 -11.33 17.38
CA GLN A 420 5.55 -11.69 15.98
C GLN A 420 7.03 -11.75 15.58
N LEU A 421 7.48 -12.90 15.08
CA LEU A 421 8.79 -13.03 14.48
C LEU A 421 8.79 -12.47 13.06
N THR A 422 9.85 -11.76 12.71
CA THR A 422 10.07 -11.22 11.37
C THR A 422 11.49 -11.51 10.91
N TRP A 423 11.70 -11.63 9.59
CA TRP A 423 13.02 -11.84 9.03
C TRP A 423 13.93 -10.67 9.32
N GLN A 424 15.09 -10.99 9.87
CA GLN A 424 16.25 -10.12 9.95
C GLN A 424 17.43 -10.81 9.27
N HIS A 425 18.44 -10.03 8.89
CA HIS A 425 19.65 -10.56 8.28
C HIS A 425 20.88 -9.73 8.64
N TRP A 426 22.04 -10.38 8.56
CA TRP A 426 23.35 -9.72 8.59
C TRP A 426 24.09 -10.00 7.28
N ASP A 427 24.61 -8.95 6.63
CA ASP A 427 25.60 -9.08 5.57
C ASP A 427 26.95 -9.41 6.20
N VAL A 428 27.34 -10.68 6.11
CA VAL A 428 28.59 -11.20 6.66
C VAL A 428 29.67 -11.38 5.58
N SER A 429 29.48 -10.78 4.40
CA SER A 429 30.42 -10.91 3.28
C SER A 429 31.85 -10.48 3.63
N ALA A 430 32.00 -9.48 4.51
CA ALA A 430 33.30 -9.03 5.02
C ALA A 430 34.01 -10.08 5.91
N PHE A 431 33.28 -11.07 6.43
CA PHE A 431 33.78 -12.08 7.36
C PHE A 431 33.91 -13.48 6.74
N GLN A 432 33.85 -13.60 5.41
CA GLN A 432 33.95 -14.89 4.73
C GLN A 432 35.21 -15.68 5.13
N ASN A 433 35.03 -16.99 5.30
CA ASN A 433 36.01 -17.97 5.75
C ASN A 433 36.47 -17.82 7.21
N GLN A 434 35.94 -16.88 7.98
CA GLN A 434 36.20 -16.80 9.41
C GLN A 434 35.30 -17.79 10.18
N THR A 435 35.75 -18.17 11.38
CA THR A 435 34.96 -19.03 12.28
C THR A 435 34.13 -18.15 13.20
N ALA A 436 32.85 -18.46 13.34
CA ALA A 436 31.91 -17.70 14.15
C ALA A 436 31.05 -18.63 15.03
N VAL A 437 30.40 -18.04 16.03
CA VAL A 437 29.31 -18.64 16.81
C VAL A 437 28.13 -17.67 16.85
N ILE A 438 26.92 -18.21 16.94
CA ILE A 438 25.72 -17.44 17.25
C ILE A 438 25.43 -17.60 18.75
N GLU A 439 25.09 -16.51 19.41
CA GLU A 439 24.64 -16.51 20.81
C GLU A 439 23.30 -15.80 20.94
N ILE A 440 22.30 -16.49 21.47
CA ILE A 440 21.02 -15.91 21.88
C ILE A 440 21.12 -15.61 23.36
N ILE A 441 20.90 -14.36 23.75
CA ILE A 441 20.96 -13.90 25.13
C ILE A 441 19.58 -13.45 25.61
N ASP A 442 19.27 -13.80 26.84
CA ASP A 442 18.15 -13.26 27.59
C ASP A 442 18.58 -13.04 29.04
N LEU A 443 18.83 -11.77 29.40
CA LEU A 443 19.37 -11.36 30.68
C LEU A 443 18.48 -10.30 31.35
N ALA A 444 17.34 -9.97 30.74
CA ALA A 444 16.42 -8.96 31.24
C ALA A 444 15.32 -9.61 32.07
N THR A 445 14.86 -8.93 33.11
CA THR A 445 13.76 -9.42 33.98
C THR A 445 12.57 -8.46 34.05
N GLY A 446 12.52 -7.48 33.16
CA GLY A 446 11.44 -6.48 33.06
C GLY A 446 10.39 -6.89 32.04
N GLY A 447 9.38 -6.04 31.79
CA GLY A 447 8.44 -6.32 30.70
C GLY A 447 9.18 -6.48 29.36
N TRP A 448 8.82 -7.50 28.59
CA TRP A 448 9.56 -7.95 27.40
C TRP A 448 10.96 -8.49 27.69
N GLY A 449 11.18 -9.03 28.89
CA GLY A 449 12.37 -9.79 29.27
C GLY A 449 12.37 -11.19 28.68
N HIS A 450 12.21 -11.29 27.36
CA HIS A 450 12.31 -12.53 26.60
C HIS A 450 12.61 -12.25 25.12
N ILE A 451 13.05 -13.26 24.39
CA ILE A 451 13.31 -13.22 22.95
C ILE A 451 12.78 -14.49 22.29
N ASN A 452 12.23 -14.34 21.09
CA ASN A 452 11.82 -15.45 20.24
C ASN A 452 12.75 -15.50 19.02
N VAL A 453 13.32 -16.67 18.72
CA VAL A 453 14.23 -16.86 17.56
C VAL A 453 13.86 -18.14 16.84
N ASP A 454 13.87 -18.09 15.51
CA ASP A 454 13.60 -19.24 14.66
C ASP A 454 14.36 -19.17 13.32
N GLU A 455 14.38 -20.28 12.59
CA GLU A 455 14.87 -20.43 11.20
C GLU A 455 16.18 -19.69 10.89
N ILE A 456 17.27 -20.08 11.56
CA ILE A 456 18.60 -19.55 11.27
C ILE A 456 19.12 -20.22 10.00
N SER A 457 19.39 -19.43 8.96
CA SER A 457 19.82 -19.92 7.66
C SER A 457 20.90 -19.07 7.02
N PHE A 458 21.74 -19.70 6.19
CA PHE A 458 22.84 -19.04 5.48
C PHE A 458 22.57 -19.02 3.98
N ALA A 459 22.68 -17.85 3.35
CA ALA A 459 22.30 -17.67 1.95
C ALA A 459 23.14 -16.59 1.22
N ASN A 460 23.05 -16.57 -0.11
CA ASN A 460 23.69 -15.52 -0.92
C ASN A 460 22.76 -14.33 -1.20
N THR A 461 21.53 -14.39 -0.70
CA THR A 461 20.50 -13.36 -0.75
C THR A 461 19.94 -13.13 0.66
N PRO A 462 19.57 -11.90 1.02
CA PRO A 462 18.92 -11.63 2.30
C PRO A 462 17.48 -12.14 2.29
N ALA A 463 17.01 -12.65 3.43
CA ALA A 463 15.59 -12.90 3.66
C ALA A 463 14.85 -11.57 3.84
N THR A 464 13.60 -11.51 3.36
CA THR A 464 12.81 -10.29 3.39
C THR A 464 11.38 -10.56 3.83
N ASN A 465 10.79 -9.58 4.53
CA ASN A 465 9.38 -9.61 4.95
C ASN A 465 8.42 -9.10 3.86
N ASN A 466 8.90 -8.97 2.62
CA ASN A 466 8.17 -8.39 1.49
C ASN A 466 8.08 -9.37 0.29
N ASN A 467 8.25 -10.68 0.54
CA ASN A 467 7.90 -11.72 -0.43
C ASN A 467 6.38 -11.82 -0.52
N ALA A 468 5.82 -11.29 -1.61
CA ALA A 468 4.40 -11.24 -1.86
C ALA A 468 4.10 -11.16 -3.36
N ASN A 469 2.84 -11.39 -3.74
CA ASN A 469 2.38 -10.97 -5.04
C ASN A 469 2.11 -9.46 -4.97
N TRP A 470 3.04 -8.65 -5.46
CA TRP A 470 2.87 -7.20 -5.51
C TRP A 470 1.93 -6.82 -6.65
N LEU A 471 0.91 -6.02 -6.32
CA LEU A 471 0.00 -5.45 -7.32
C LEU A 471 0.69 -4.32 -8.09
N ASP A 472 1.58 -3.58 -7.43
CA ASP A 472 2.45 -2.60 -8.05
C ASP A 472 3.81 -2.64 -7.35
N TRP A 473 4.89 -2.52 -8.13
CA TRP A 473 6.27 -2.60 -7.63
C TRP A 473 6.89 -1.21 -7.36
N GLY A 474 6.17 -0.14 -7.68
CA GLY A 474 6.58 1.22 -7.40
C GLY A 474 6.24 1.66 -5.97
N PRO A 475 6.85 2.75 -5.49
CA PRO A 475 6.60 3.28 -4.15
C PRO A 475 5.27 4.04 -4.02
N ASP A 476 4.64 4.48 -5.11
CA ASP A 476 3.53 5.44 -5.08
C ASP A 476 2.20 4.83 -5.55
N PHE A 477 1.84 3.66 -5.03
CA PHE A 477 0.58 3.00 -5.32
C PHE A 477 0.03 2.34 -4.06
N TYR A 478 -0.91 3.01 -3.39
CA TYR A 478 -1.41 2.59 -2.08
C TYR A 478 -2.92 2.72 -1.91
N ALA A 479 -3.46 2.09 -0.85
CA ALA A 479 -4.87 2.19 -0.46
C ALA A 479 -5.85 1.83 -1.60
N THR A 480 -5.50 0.82 -2.39
CA THR A 480 -6.29 0.43 -3.57
C THR A 480 -7.72 0.05 -3.19
N GLN A 481 -8.68 0.66 -3.86
CA GLN A 481 -10.09 0.27 -3.79
C GLN A 481 -10.61 -0.09 -5.17
N GLY A 482 -11.59 -1.00 -5.21
CA GLY A 482 -12.29 -1.42 -6.43
C GLY A 482 -13.72 -0.90 -6.51
N TYR A 483 -14.18 -0.57 -7.71
CA TYR A 483 -15.53 -0.10 -7.99
C TYR A 483 -16.60 -1.16 -7.72
N ASN A 484 -17.58 -0.83 -6.88
CA ASN A 484 -18.88 -1.51 -6.86
C ASN A 484 -19.81 -0.99 -7.97
N GLY A 485 -20.90 -1.70 -8.24
CA GLY A 485 -21.91 -1.32 -9.25
C GLY A 485 -21.52 -1.64 -10.70
N LEU A 486 -20.28 -2.07 -10.94
CA LEU A 486 -19.87 -2.66 -12.22
C LEU A 486 -20.41 -4.10 -12.36
N PRO A 487 -20.50 -4.63 -13.61
CA PRO A 487 -20.76 -6.05 -13.83
C PRO A 487 -19.82 -6.95 -13.03
N GLN A 488 -20.32 -8.08 -12.52
CA GLN A 488 -19.62 -8.96 -11.56
C GLN A 488 -18.13 -9.23 -11.85
N TYR A 489 -17.78 -9.45 -13.12
CA TYR A 489 -16.43 -9.81 -13.57
C TYR A 489 -15.63 -8.64 -14.16
N GLN A 490 -16.18 -7.43 -14.09
CA GLN A 490 -15.47 -6.21 -14.44
C GLN A 490 -14.99 -5.56 -13.15
N ARG A 491 -13.67 -5.44 -13.00
CA ARG A 491 -13.07 -4.79 -11.85
C ARG A 491 -12.17 -3.64 -12.28
N THR A 492 -12.63 -2.42 -12.07
CA THR A 492 -11.79 -1.22 -12.14
C THR A 492 -11.37 -0.84 -10.72
N ILE A 493 -10.08 -0.55 -10.53
CA ILE A 493 -9.50 -0.07 -9.27
C ILE A 493 -8.93 1.33 -9.42
N ILE A 494 -8.82 2.06 -8.31
CA ILE A 494 -8.06 3.30 -8.17
C ILE A 494 -7.22 3.19 -6.89
N SER A 495 -6.03 3.77 -6.90
CA SER A 495 -5.13 3.84 -5.75
C SER A 495 -4.69 5.27 -5.47
N TRP A 496 -4.32 5.54 -4.22
CA TRP A 496 -3.61 6.75 -3.84
C TRP A 496 -2.19 6.73 -4.45
N MET A 497 -1.89 7.71 -5.29
CA MET A 497 -0.58 7.87 -5.94
C MET A 497 0.36 8.71 -5.07
N ASN A 498 0.79 8.12 -3.96
CA ASN A 498 1.73 8.69 -3.00
C ASN A 498 2.20 7.57 -2.04
N ASN A 499 3.04 7.92 -1.08
CA ASN A 499 3.55 7.00 -0.07
C ASN A 499 3.52 7.63 1.33
N TRP A 500 3.12 6.88 2.36
CA TRP A 500 3.12 7.38 3.74
C TRP A 500 4.49 7.85 4.26
N GLN A 501 5.59 7.32 3.71
CA GLN A 501 6.97 7.70 4.08
C GLN A 501 7.22 9.21 3.91
N TYR A 502 6.84 9.77 2.75
CA TYR A 502 7.15 11.16 2.39
C TYR A 502 5.90 11.96 1.98
N GLY A 503 4.73 11.34 1.94
CA GLY A 503 3.53 11.90 1.35
C GLY A 503 3.09 13.19 2.04
N GLY A 504 3.35 13.33 3.34
CA GLY A 504 3.09 14.54 4.14
C GLY A 504 3.90 15.77 3.73
N VAL A 505 5.01 15.59 3.00
CA VAL A 505 6.00 16.64 2.73
C VAL A 505 6.31 16.85 1.25
N ILE A 506 5.59 16.19 0.33
CA ILE A 506 5.77 16.44 -1.11
C ILE A 506 5.55 17.93 -1.45
N PRO A 507 6.30 18.49 -2.43
CA PRO A 507 6.39 19.93 -2.68
C PRO A 507 5.21 20.47 -3.52
N THR A 508 3.98 20.09 -3.21
CA THR A 508 2.76 20.52 -3.91
C THR A 508 1.97 21.57 -3.11
N SER A 509 1.31 22.49 -3.83
CA SER A 509 0.44 23.52 -3.26
C SER A 509 -0.48 24.10 -4.36
N PRO A 510 -1.77 24.37 -4.11
CA PRO A 510 -2.47 24.33 -2.81
C PRO A 510 -3.01 22.95 -2.39
N TRP A 511 -2.71 21.88 -3.15
CA TRP A 511 -3.15 20.51 -2.87
C TRP A 511 -1.99 19.61 -2.45
N ARG A 512 -2.34 18.40 -2.03
CA ARG A 512 -1.38 17.31 -1.80
C ARG A 512 -2.00 15.97 -2.14
N SER A 513 -1.20 15.17 -2.85
CA SER A 513 -1.53 13.86 -3.42
C SER A 513 -2.35 13.89 -4.71
N ALA A 514 -2.34 12.74 -5.40
CA ALA A 514 -3.16 12.43 -6.55
C ALA A 514 -3.67 10.98 -6.45
N MET A 515 -4.63 10.61 -7.29
CA MET A 515 -4.96 9.21 -7.55
C MET A 515 -4.11 8.68 -8.71
N SER A 516 -3.87 7.36 -8.77
CA SER A 516 -3.27 6.70 -9.92
C SER A 516 -4.21 6.75 -11.14
N ILE A 517 -3.71 6.43 -12.32
CA ILE A 517 -4.55 6.01 -13.44
C ILE A 517 -5.50 4.90 -12.95
N PRO A 518 -6.81 4.98 -13.23
CA PRO A 518 -7.74 3.88 -12.96
C PRO A 518 -7.30 2.62 -13.72
N ARG A 519 -7.33 1.46 -13.07
CA ARG A 519 -6.83 0.21 -13.69
C ARG A 519 -7.94 -0.83 -13.81
N GLN A 520 -8.16 -1.31 -15.02
CA GLN A 520 -8.98 -2.49 -15.26
C GLN A 520 -8.16 -3.74 -14.96
N LEU A 521 -8.68 -4.58 -14.06
CA LEU A 521 -8.05 -5.85 -13.68
C LEU A 521 -8.60 -7.01 -14.50
N SER A 522 -7.72 -7.96 -14.83
CA SER A 522 -8.06 -9.26 -15.40
C SER A 522 -7.08 -10.33 -14.88
N LEU A 523 -7.42 -11.62 -15.02
CA LEU A 523 -6.50 -12.73 -14.76
C LEU A 523 -6.09 -13.36 -16.09
N LYS A 524 -4.78 -13.53 -16.30
CA LYS A 524 -4.24 -14.21 -17.48
C LYS A 524 -3.24 -15.30 -17.07
N THR A 525 -3.21 -16.38 -17.83
CA THR A 525 -2.15 -17.39 -17.74
C THR A 525 -0.92 -16.89 -18.51
N ILE A 526 0.18 -16.66 -17.79
CA ILE A 526 1.48 -16.20 -18.30
C ILE A 526 2.54 -17.15 -17.75
N ASP A 527 3.34 -17.76 -18.63
CA ASP A 527 4.38 -18.74 -18.26
C ASP A 527 3.85 -19.82 -17.31
N GLU A 528 2.72 -20.44 -17.70
CA GLU A 528 2.02 -21.50 -16.95
C GLU A 528 1.45 -21.09 -15.58
N SER A 529 1.56 -19.81 -15.21
CA SER A 529 1.07 -19.26 -13.94
C SER A 529 -0.04 -18.24 -14.16
N ILE A 530 -1.01 -18.18 -13.25
CA ILE A 530 -2.07 -17.16 -13.31
C ILE A 530 -1.53 -15.87 -12.68
N ALA A 531 -1.60 -14.76 -13.41
CA ALA A 531 -1.18 -13.44 -12.95
C ALA A 531 -2.35 -12.44 -13.03
N VAL A 532 -2.37 -11.48 -12.10
CA VAL A 532 -3.18 -10.27 -12.24
C VAL A 532 -2.55 -9.39 -13.31
N VAL A 533 -3.37 -8.95 -14.26
CA VAL A 533 -2.98 -8.08 -15.36
C VAL A 533 -3.80 -6.81 -15.29
N GLN A 534 -3.09 -5.68 -15.38
CA GLN A 534 -3.63 -4.33 -15.24
C GLN A 534 -3.60 -3.59 -16.58
N GLU A 535 -4.72 -3.03 -16.97
CA GLU A 535 -4.82 -2.14 -18.14
C GLU A 535 -5.20 -0.72 -17.68
N PRO A 536 -4.54 0.32 -18.20
CA PRO A 536 -4.85 1.71 -17.87
C PRO A 536 -6.21 2.12 -18.49
N GLU A 537 -7.19 2.40 -17.64
CA GLU A 537 -8.60 2.63 -17.99
C GLU A 537 -8.96 4.12 -17.93
N GLU A 538 -8.74 4.79 -19.06
CA GLU A 538 -9.12 6.18 -19.28
C GLU A 538 -9.60 6.38 -20.73
N CYS A 539 -10.24 7.50 -21.00
CA CYS A 539 -10.67 7.93 -22.32
C CYS A 539 -9.48 8.46 -23.17
N TRP A 540 -8.42 7.65 -23.34
CA TRP A 540 -7.15 8.02 -24.01
C TRP A 540 -7.35 8.67 -25.38
N LYS A 541 -8.32 8.19 -26.16
CA LYS A 541 -8.66 8.75 -27.48
C LYS A 541 -9.16 10.19 -27.40
N ALA A 542 -9.86 10.55 -26.32
CA ALA A 542 -10.36 11.91 -26.12
C ALA A 542 -9.26 12.87 -25.66
N ILE A 543 -8.15 12.37 -25.10
CA ILE A 543 -7.10 13.23 -24.51
C ILE A 543 -5.77 13.20 -25.27
N THR A 544 -5.59 12.28 -26.21
CA THR A 544 -4.43 12.25 -27.10
C THR A 544 -4.49 13.42 -28.11
N GLN A 545 -3.47 14.27 -28.12
CA GLN A 545 -3.37 15.40 -29.06
C GLN A 545 -2.62 15.02 -30.34
N THR A 546 -1.38 14.55 -30.17
CA THR A 546 -0.46 14.22 -31.27
C THR A 546 0.21 12.91 -30.97
N GLN A 547 0.46 12.13 -32.03
CA GLN A 547 1.12 10.84 -31.94
C GLN A 547 2.27 10.76 -32.94
N ILE A 548 3.43 10.33 -32.48
CA ILE A 548 4.61 10.08 -33.30
C ILE A 548 4.99 8.62 -33.11
N ALA A 549 5.24 7.92 -34.22
CA ALA A 549 5.76 6.56 -34.21
C ALA A 549 7.13 6.53 -34.91
N SER A 550 8.06 5.74 -34.38
CA SER A 550 9.42 5.59 -34.88
C SER A 550 9.87 4.14 -34.73
N THR A 551 10.66 3.68 -35.69
CA THR A 551 11.26 2.35 -35.66
C THR A 551 12.76 2.46 -35.91
N PHE A 552 13.54 1.79 -35.08
CA PHE A 552 14.98 1.77 -35.17
C PHE A 552 15.46 0.32 -35.27
N PRO A 553 16.19 -0.06 -36.33
CA PRO A 553 16.77 -1.40 -36.43
C PRO A 553 17.70 -1.72 -35.25
N SER A 554 18.45 -0.71 -34.78
CA SER A 554 19.31 -0.79 -33.61
C SER A 554 19.56 0.59 -32.99
N ILE A 555 19.73 0.64 -31.67
CA ILE A 555 20.15 1.82 -30.90
C ILE A 555 21.40 1.47 -30.08
N THR A 556 22.44 2.29 -30.18
CA THR A 556 23.68 2.22 -29.38
C THR A 556 23.92 3.58 -28.74
N GLY A 557 24.25 3.63 -27.45
CA GLY A 557 24.41 4.90 -26.73
C GLY A 557 23.06 5.60 -26.56
N THR A 558 22.97 6.88 -26.87
CA THR A 558 21.73 7.66 -26.73
C THR A 558 21.15 8.12 -28.08
N HIS A 559 19.84 8.31 -28.13
CA HIS A 559 19.13 8.87 -29.27
C HIS A 559 18.13 9.92 -28.78
N SER A 560 18.40 11.20 -29.09
CA SER A 560 17.57 12.33 -28.65
C SER A 560 16.20 12.31 -29.32
N LEU A 561 15.15 12.52 -28.52
CA LEU A 561 13.76 12.65 -28.96
C LEU A 561 13.26 14.10 -28.90
N GLY A 562 14.08 15.01 -28.32
CA GLY A 562 13.71 16.41 -28.12
C GLY A 562 12.61 16.59 -27.07
N ASP A 563 11.81 17.66 -27.24
CA ASP A 563 10.71 18.01 -26.34
C ASP A 563 9.45 17.17 -26.60
N ILE A 564 9.09 16.36 -25.61
CA ILE A 564 7.87 15.54 -25.62
C ILE A 564 6.75 16.12 -24.73
N GLY A 565 7.00 17.24 -24.04
CA GLY A 565 6.10 17.87 -23.08
C GLY A 565 6.14 17.24 -21.69
N ASN A 566 5.25 17.71 -20.81
CA ASN A 566 5.13 17.23 -19.42
C ASN A 566 4.14 16.06 -19.28
N ALA A 567 3.29 15.81 -20.28
CA ALA A 567 2.26 14.78 -20.26
C ALA A 567 2.27 13.95 -21.55
N ALA A 568 2.49 12.63 -21.44
CA ALA A 568 2.56 11.73 -22.59
C ALA A 568 2.26 10.26 -22.24
N GLU A 569 1.66 9.52 -23.17
CA GLU A 569 1.70 8.05 -23.21
C GLU A 569 2.83 7.62 -24.17
N ILE A 570 3.67 6.71 -23.72
CA ILE A 570 4.80 6.17 -24.50
C ILE A 570 4.65 4.65 -24.57
N GLU A 571 4.68 4.08 -25.78
CA GLU A 571 4.80 2.63 -25.98
C GLU A 571 6.18 2.34 -26.55
N LEU A 572 6.94 1.49 -25.86
CA LEU A 572 8.30 1.13 -26.21
C LEU A 572 8.41 -0.40 -26.29
N THR A 573 8.75 -0.92 -27.47
CA THR A 573 9.01 -2.34 -27.69
C THR A 573 10.40 -2.57 -28.25
N PHE A 574 11.04 -3.66 -27.83
CA PHE A 574 12.40 -4.00 -28.26
C PHE A 574 12.70 -5.48 -28.04
N SER A 575 13.73 -5.99 -28.69
CA SER A 575 14.16 -7.39 -28.50
C SER A 575 14.91 -7.57 -27.18
N SER A 576 14.62 -8.66 -26.46
CA SER A 576 15.34 -9.07 -25.25
C SER A 576 16.78 -9.58 -25.50
N GLY A 577 17.23 -9.60 -26.76
CA GLY A 577 18.57 -10.06 -27.17
C GLY A 577 18.71 -11.59 -27.33
N ASP A 578 19.85 -12.02 -27.90
CA ASP A 578 20.23 -13.43 -28.13
C ASP A 578 21.39 -13.90 -27.22
N GLY A 579 21.80 -13.07 -26.25
CA GLY A 579 22.83 -13.41 -25.26
C GLY A 579 24.28 -13.31 -25.72
N THR A 580 24.56 -12.84 -26.96
CA THR A 580 25.94 -12.91 -27.51
C THR A 580 26.62 -11.58 -27.83
N ASN A 581 25.91 -10.44 -27.80
CA ASN A 581 26.43 -9.05 -27.91
C ASN A 581 25.32 -8.02 -27.58
N GLY A 582 24.66 -8.18 -26.42
CA GLY A 582 23.50 -7.37 -26.02
C GLY A 582 23.85 -6.19 -25.12
N SER A 583 23.00 -5.15 -25.10
CA SER A 583 23.03 -4.10 -24.08
C SER A 583 22.80 -4.68 -22.68
N SER A 584 23.35 -4.03 -21.64
CA SER A 584 23.03 -4.33 -20.24
C SER A 584 21.70 -3.70 -19.83
N GLU A 585 21.41 -2.51 -20.33
CA GLU A 585 20.16 -1.79 -20.08
C GLU A 585 19.67 -1.10 -21.35
N PHE A 586 18.37 -1.02 -21.52
CA PHE A 586 17.73 -0.21 -22.56
C PHE A 586 16.47 0.46 -22.06
N GLY A 587 16.19 1.66 -22.53
CA GLY A 587 14.97 2.35 -22.16
C GLY A 587 14.87 3.77 -22.69
N ILE A 588 14.04 4.56 -22.02
CA ILE A 588 13.78 5.96 -22.30
C ILE A 588 14.04 6.82 -21.07
N ILE A 589 14.57 8.00 -21.31
CA ILE A 589 14.69 9.08 -20.34
C ILE A 589 13.59 10.08 -20.63
N VAL A 590 12.83 10.48 -19.61
CA VAL A 590 11.74 11.45 -19.69
C VAL A 590 11.89 12.51 -18.60
N ARG A 591 11.07 13.56 -18.72
CA ARG A 591 11.05 14.70 -17.80
C ARG A 591 12.46 15.22 -17.50
N ALA A 592 13.23 15.43 -18.57
CA ALA A 592 14.63 15.78 -18.48
C ALA A 592 14.89 17.25 -18.83
N SER A 593 15.85 17.85 -18.13
CA SER A 593 16.46 19.11 -18.53
C SER A 593 17.16 18.95 -19.88
N LYS A 594 17.42 20.06 -20.58
CA LYS A 594 18.04 20.03 -21.92
C LYS A 594 19.44 19.38 -21.91
N ASP A 595 20.16 19.46 -20.79
CA ASP A 595 21.47 18.85 -20.59
C ASP A 595 21.41 17.48 -19.89
N PHE A 596 20.20 16.97 -19.60
CA PHE A 596 19.95 15.70 -18.91
C PHE A 596 20.59 15.59 -17.52
N SER A 597 20.92 16.71 -16.88
CA SER A 597 21.36 16.74 -15.48
C SER A 597 20.22 16.40 -14.50
N GLN A 598 18.99 16.83 -14.84
CA GLN A 598 17.74 16.36 -14.26
C GLN A 598 17.09 15.39 -15.25
N GLN A 599 16.63 14.23 -14.78
CA GLN A 599 16.04 13.19 -15.60
C GLN A 599 15.38 12.07 -14.77
N THR A 600 14.39 11.42 -15.36
CA THR A 600 13.86 10.13 -14.89
C THR A 600 14.15 9.07 -15.94
N ARG A 601 14.81 7.97 -15.58
CA ARG A 601 15.10 6.87 -16.52
C ARG A 601 14.12 5.73 -16.28
N ILE A 602 13.52 5.23 -17.35
CA ILE A 602 12.66 4.05 -17.33
C ILE A 602 13.22 3.07 -18.32
N GLY A 603 13.43 1.82 -17.92
CA GLY A 603 14.02 0.85 -18.81
C GLY A 603 13.91 -0.58 -18.35
N TYR A 604 14.71 -1.43 -18.99
CA TYR A 604 14.81 -2.85 -18.74
C TYR A 604 16.28 -3.21 -18.59
N ASP A 605 16.62 -3.94 -17.53
CA ASP A 605 17.91 -4.59 -17.32
C ASP A 605 17.83 -6.01 -17.89
N PHE A 606 18.61 -6.28 -18.93
CA PHE A 606 18.61 -7.58 -19.61
C PHE A 606 19.26 -8.69 -18.77
N THR A 607 20.12 -8.34 -17.81
CA THR A 607 20.85 -9.27 -16.95
C THR A 607 19.91 -9.87 -15.91
N THR A 608 19.11 -9.01 -15.28
CA THR A 608 18.18 -9.39 -14.19
C THR A 608 16.77 -9.66 -14.69
N GLN A 609 16.46 -9.31 -15.95
CA GLN A 609 15.11 -9.35 -16.53
C GLN A 609 14.11 -8.51 -15.74
N GLN A 610 14.52 -7.31 -15.35
CA GLN A 610 13.72 -6.40 -14.56
C GLN A 610 13.45 -5.11 -15.32
N VAL A 611 12.21 -4.62 -15.25
CA VAL A 611 11.91 -3.22 -15.54
C VAL A 611 12.44 -2.38 -14.38
N PHE A 612 12.95 -1.19 -14.67
CA PHE A 612 13.36 -0.25 -13.63
C PHE A 612 12.84 1.16 -13.88
N VAL A 613 12.67 1.90 -12.77
CA VAL A 613 12.50 3.36 -12.77
C VAL A 613 13.54 3.98 -11.84
N ASP A 614 14.43 4.79 -12.40
CA ASP A 614 15.45 5.55 -11.69
C ASP A 614 15.01 7.02 -11.61
N ARG A 615 14.59 7.43 -10.40
CA ARG A 615 14.21 8.81 -10.10
C ARG A 615 15.26 9.55 -9.26
N THR A 616 16.48 9.03 -9.15
CA THR A 616 17.54 9.64 -8.31
C THR A 616 17.90 11.08 -8.72
N LYS A 617 17.60 11.44 -9.98
CA LYS A 617 17.82 12.77 -10.55
C LYS A 617 16.54 13.39 -11.10
N SER A 618 15.35 12.97 -10.64
CA SER A 618 14.08 13.37 -11.24
C SER A 618 13.65 14.81 -10.95
N GLY A 619 14.42 15.55 -10.16
CA GLY A 619 14.18 16.96 -9.84
C GLY A 619 14.29 17.25 -8.36
N ASP A 620 13.27 17.86 -7.77
CA ASP A 620 13.23 18.00 -6.32
C ASP A 620 13.08 16.61 -5.69
N VAL A 621 14.16 16.19 -5.03
CA VAL A 621 14.26 14.95 -4.26
C VAL A 621 14.72 15.25 -2.83
N SER A 622 14.66 16.53 -2.43
CA SER A 622 15.30 17.03 -1.20
C SER A 622 14.47 16.82 0.06
N PHE A 623 13.18 16.54 -0.10
CA PHE A 623 12.21 16.48 1.00
C PHE A 623 12.23 15.16 1.79
N ASP A 624 12.77 14.08 1.23
CA ASP A 624 12.96 12.80 1.93
C ASP A 624 14.16 12.03 1.37
N SER A 625 15.00 11.48 2.25
CA SER A 625 16.21 10.74 1.89
C SER A 625 15.98 9.43 1.14
N THR A 626 14.79 8.82 1.24
CA THR A 626 14.44 7.57 0.53
C THR A 626 13.86 7.83 -0.85
N PHE A 627 13.50 9.08 -1.18
CA PHE A 627 12.83 9.41 -2.44
C PHE A 627 13.76 9.22 -3.65
N ALA A 628 15.02 9.67 -3.56
CA ALA A 628 16.02 9.52 -4.61
C ALA A 628 16.53 8.07 -4.71
N SER A 629 15.73 7.19 -5.34
CA SER A 629 15.98 5.75 -5.43
C SER A 629 15.74 5.19 -6.83
N VAL A 630 16.15 3.93 -7.03
CA VAL A 630 15.85 3.14 -8.22
C VAL A 630 14.98 1.96 -7.81
N TYR A 631 13.89 1.75 -8.53
CA TYR A 631 12.93 0.68 -8.29
C TYR A 631 13.03 -0.36 -9.40
N TYR A 632 12.80 -1.62 -9.06
CA TYR A 632 12.91 -2.75 -9.96
C TYR A 632 11.69 -3.66 -9.85
N ALA A 633 11.26 -4.20 -10.98
CA ALA A 633 10.13 -5.12 -11.04
C ALA A 633 10.42 -6.26 -12.04
N PRO A 634 10.16 -7.53 -11.68
CA PRO A 634 10.41 -8.66 -12.57
C PRO A 634 9.53 -8.59 -13.82
N LEU A 635 10.11 -8.84 -15.00
CA LEU A 635 9.38 -8.95 -16.25
C LEU A 635 10.10 -9.91 -17.22
N SER A 636 9.59 -11.13 -17.32
CA SER A 636 9.98 -12.07 -18.37
C SER A 636 9.63 -11.48 -19.76
N PRO A 637 10.53 -11.60 -20.75
CA PRO A 637 10.19 -11.32 -22.14
C PRO A 637 9.06 -12.23 -22.63
N ALA A 638 8.29 -11.76 -23.61
CA ALA A 638 7.30 -12.60 -24.28
C ALA A 638 7.97 -13.78 -25.01
N SER A 639 7.17 -14.78 -25.39
CA SER A 639 7.66 -16.00 -26.07
C SER A 639 8.42 -15.72 -27.38
N ASP A 640 8.11 -14.62 -28.05
CA ASP A 640 8.78 -14.14 -29.27
C ASP A 640 10.05 -13.31 -28.98
N LYS A 641 10.49 -13.25 -27.72
CA LYS A 641 11.64 -12.47 -27.23
C LYS A 641 11.45 -10.96 -27.33
N THR A 642 10.21 -10.49 -27.31
CA THR A 642 9.88 -9.06 -27.22
C THR A 642 9.69 -8.63 -25.76
N VAL A 643 10.21 -7.45 -25.43
CA VAL A 643 9.86 -6.70 -24.21
C VAL A 643 9.01 -5.50 -24.63
N THR A 644 7.91 -5.27 -23.91
CA THR A 644 6.98 -4.16 -24.13
C THR A 644 6.81 -3.36 -22.85
N LEU A 645 6.95 -2.05 -22.93
CA LEU A 645 6.67 -1.10 -21.85
C LEU A 645 5.67 -0.05 -22.35
N ARG A 646 4.55 0.11 -21.66
CA ARG A 646 3.68 1.29 -21.79
C ARG A 646 3.95 2.21 -20.60
N ILE A 647 4.32 3.45 -20.86
CA ILE A 647 4.80 4.41 -19.86
C ILE A 647 3.92 5.65 -19.96
N PHE A 648 3.27 6.01 -18.86
CA PHE A 648 2.45 7.20 -18.74
C PHE A 648 3.20 8.22 -17.91
N VAL A 649 3.45 9.39 -18.49
CA VAL A 649 4.16 10.49 -17.85
C VAL A 649 3.18 11.63 -17.65
N ASP A 650 3.09 12.15 -16.43
CA ASP A 650 2.37 13.37 -16.12
C ASP A 650 3.30 14.36 -15.39
N TRP A 651 2.76 15.50 -14.99
CA TRP A 651 3.52 16.62 -14.44
C TRP A 651 4.30 16.26 -13.18
N SER A 652 3.86 15.26 -12.43
CA SER A 652 4.57 14.76 -11.25
C SER A 652 4.53 13.24 -11.07
N SER A 653 4.31 12.49 -12.15
CA SER A 653 4.24 11.02 -12.07
C SER A 653 4.76 10.31 -13.31
N VAL A 654 5.16 9.06 -13.11
CA VAL A 654 5.45 8.05 -14.12
C VAL A 654 4.77 6.75 -13.69
N GLU A 655 3.94 6.17 -14.55
CA GLU A 655 3.35 4.84 -14.39
C GLU A 655 3.77 3.92 -15.53
N VAL A 656 4.37 2.78 -15.21
CA VAL A 656 4.88 1.81 -16.17
C VAL A 656 4.03 0.54 -16.13
N PHE A 657 3.60 0.07 -17.29
CA PHE A 657 2.91 -1.20 -17.50
C PHE A 657 3.78 -2.09 -18.41
N GLY A 658 4.36 -3.13 -17.82
CA GLY A 658 5.26 -4.07 -18.47
C GLY A 658 4.54 -5.29 -19.05
N GLY A 659 4.96 -5.71 -20.24
CA GLY A 659 4.41 -6.87 -20.93
C GLY A 659 2.96 -6.65 -21.36
N GLN A 660 2.07 -7.50 -20.83
CA GLN A 660 0.62 -7.38 -20.99
C GLN A 660 -0.02 -6.54 -19.87
N GLY A 661 0.76 -6.00 -18.93
CA GLY A 661 0.27 -5.34 -17.72
C GLY A 661 0.38 -6.20 -16.45
N GLN A 662 1.08 -7.34 -16.50
CA GLN A 662 1.33 -8.20 -15.32
C GLN A 662 2.34 -7.61 -14.33
N THR A 663 3.13 -6.64 -14.78
CA THR A 663 4.11 -5.93 -13.96
C THR A 663 3.84 -4.44 -14.10
N THR A 664 3.58 -3.76 -12.98
CA THR A 664 3.41 -2.30 -12.98
C THR A 664 4.31 -1.63 -11.96
N MET A 665 4.67 -0.37 -12.23
CA MET A 665 5.36 0.51 -11.28
C MET A 665 4.81 1.93 -11.37
N THR A 666 4.36 2.47 -10.25
CA THR A 666 3.98 3.88 -10.10
C THR A 666 4.98 4.65 -9.26
N THR A 667 5.49 5.74 -9.80
CA THR A 667 6.46 6.62 -9.14
C THR A 667 6.08 8.08 -9.33
N GLN A 668 6.02 8.84 -8.26
CA GLN A 668 6.01 10.30 -8.32
C GLN A 668 7.41 10.82 -8.66
N ILE A 669 7.44 11.98 -9.32
CA ILE A 669 8.64 12.74 -9.67
C ILE A 669 8.35 14.25 -9.54
N PHE A 670 9.34 15.06 -9.19
CA PHE A 670 9.16 16.52 -9.06
C PHE A 670 10.16 17.34 -9.92
N PRO A 671 10.14 17.16 -11.24
CA PRO A 671 11.04 17.83 -12.19
C PRO A 671 10.72 19.31 -12.38
N ASP A 672 11.69 20.09 -12.86
CA ASP A 672 11.47 21.50 -13.20
C ASP A 672 10.42 21.63 -14.31
N GLU A 673 9.69 22.75 -14.33
CA GLU A 673 8.59 22.98 -15.29
C GLU A 673 9.04 22.82 -16.76
N ASN A 674 10.29 23.17 -17.07
CA ASN A 674 10.89 23.13 -18.40
C ASN A 674 11.63 21.83 -18.71
N ALA A 675 11.61 20.84 -17.81
CA ALA A 675 12.19 19.53 -18.03
C ALA A 675 11.24 18.66 -18.86
N THR A 676 11.16 18.98 -20.16
CA THR A 676 10.25 18.38 -21.14
C THR A 676 10.97 17.47 -22.14
N ASN A 677 12.29 17.31 -22.01
CA ASN A 677 13.09 16.57 -22.99
C ASN A 677 13.05 15.06 -22.74
N ALA A 678 13.24 14.29 -23.81
CA ALA A 678 13.40 12.85 -23.76
C ALA A 678 14.51 12.33 -24.67
N GLN A 679 15.04 11.15 -24.34
CA GLN A 679 15.96 10.40 -25.19
C GLN A 679 15.87 8.90 -24.93
N LEU A 680 16.09 8.08 -25.96
CA LEU A 680 16.37 6.65 -25.76
C LEU A 680 17.81 6.47 -25.28
N PHE A 681 18.06 5.43 -24.49
CA PHE A 681 19.42 5.02 -24.09
C PHE A 681 19.59 3.51 -24.25
N SER A 682 20.83 3.10 -24.53
CA SER A 682 21.27 1.71 -24.66
C SER A 682 22.68 1.61 -24.07
N THR A 683 22.77 0.99 -22.89
CA THR A 683 24.01 0.90 -22.09
C THR A 683 24.67 -0.44 -22.33
N GLY A 684 26.01 -0.49 -22.40
CA GLY A 684 26.77 -1.75 -22.49
C GLY A 684 26.72 -2.47 -23.86
N GLY A 685 25.96 -1.96 -24.83
CA GLY A 685 25.82 -2.60 -26.14
C GLY A 685 24.80 -1.92 -27.06
N SER A 686 24.28 -2.68 -28.02
CA SER A 686 23.24 -2.23 -28.94
C SER A 686 21.92 -2.98 -28.72
N THR A 687 20.79 -2.26 -28.74
CA THR A 687 19.45 -2.86 -28.62
C THR A 687 18.75 -2.87 -29.96
N LYS A 688 18.19 -4.01 -30.36
CA LYS A 688 17.61 -4.25 -31.70
C LYS A 688 16.09 -4.14 -31.70
N ASN A 689 15.54 -3.92 -32.89
CA ASN A 689 14.10 -3.95 -33.18
C ASN A 689 13.28 -2.99 -32.29
N VAL A 690 13.82 -1.79 -32.07
CA VAL A 690 13.18 -0.79 -31.22
C VAL A 690 12.00 -0.18 -31.97
N GLN A 691 10.83 -0.22 -31.38
CA GLN A 691 9.66 0.54 -31.83
C GLN A 691 9.22 1.46 -30.71
N LEU A 692 8.96 2.71 -31.07
CA LEU A 692 8.59 3.77 -30.13
C LEU A 692 7.35 4.47 -30.66
N ARG A 693 6.34 4.61 -29.82
CA ARG A 693 5.19 5.49 -30.02
C ARG A 693 5.12 6.48 -28.87
N ILE A 694 4.99 7.77 -29.17
CA ILE A 694 4.77 8.82 -28.18
C ILE A 694 3.51 9.57 -28.53
N SER A 695 2.56 9.59 -27.61
CA SER A 695 1.29 10.30 -27.68
C SER A 695 1.30 11.44 -26.67
N LYS A 696 1.29 12.71 -27.11
CA LYS A 696 1.14 13.85 -26.19
C LYS A 696 -0.29 13.88 -25.65
N VAL A 697 -0.44 14.03 -24.35
CA VAL A 697 -1.73 14.00 -23.65
C VAL A 697 -2.12 15.42 -23.21
N ARG A 698 -3.39 15.79 -23.40
CA ARG A 698 -3.95 17.07 -22.95
C ARG A 698 -4.54 16.97 -21.55
N SER A 699 -4.71 18.13 -20.93
CA SER A 699 -5.43 18.27 -19.67
C SER A 699 -6.87 17.77 -19.74
N THR A 700 -7.31 17.12 -18.66
CA THR A 700 -8.68 16.68 -18.41
C THR A 700 -9.47 17.68 -17.56
N TRP A 701 -8.79 18.68 -16.98
CA TRP A 701 -9.39 19.75 -16.19
C TRP A 701 -10.24 20.67 -17.08
N VAL A 702 -11.40 21.09 -16.58
CA VAL A 702 -12.44 21.85 -17.32
C VAL A 702 -12.67 23.26 -16.78
#